data_AF-A0A812I1P4-F1
#
_entry.id   AF-A0A812I1P4-F1
#
_cell.length_a   1.000
_cell.length_b   1.000
_cell.length_c   1.000
_cell.angle_alpha   90.00
_cell.angle_beta   90.00
_cell.angle_gamma   90.00
#
_symmetry.space_group_name_H-M   'P 1'
#
loop_
_entity.id
_entity.type
_entity.pdbx_description
1 polymer ?
#
loop_
_entity_poly.entity_id
_entity_poly.type
_entity_poly.pdbx_seq_one_letter_code
_entity_poly.pdbx_strand_id
1 'polypeptide(L)'
;MSKRLVVSGWSALRRCWHVKTLLPRFSTNMRKGYGELPSEAEHSRWVKQREQLSEDRLDIEGHPVMQRWETPYMGKLAEVATRNGGRVVEVGFGMAISATAVQSYPIEEHIILEANSDVFKRLEEFAKAATSKVTPLGPDLWQNSIKHIADRSVDGILYDTYPLNKEEQHTHQFDFLREARRILKPGGIMTYCNLTSLGVLRHEYNSWEELFEATQKPHLLAAGYHEDELLVEAFPVEPTADCEYYSHNTAMVPIIRKRSSSPSGACGAIGGHGGHRAFSSSAGLRGLSWQGRRSFGSEAREVHVAQHKVGPQGHGRKLNAWTQWGELKECVVGVADNACFPPVQPAMIPEINDPVLRNVLGEWPRGRKSQRCIDAANQELDNLVNVLEGEGVKTLRPEVMDWSQPLRTPLFAVENQYVACCVRDTVITVGKTAIEAAMSRRDRYFEILAVRQILRDLWREDPEMLWKAAPKPSMADDMYDLSWWDWTDEERYEHMHKYRYCINNEEPIFDAADITRCGKDIFVQPSMTCNYAGIEWLRRELAPQGIRVHSAHFPYDLAPSHIDCTFVILGPHLVLTNPERPIADRDAEFWKENGWQFVDCGQPDNPERPAFSQSSKWLSMNIFVIGPGKVIVEEQEKGLQNLLKHQCGFTTVIPIPFRNVFEYGGSLHCSTWDTRREDDMVDLFPKQRNDDPALFKQHA
;
A
#
# COMPACT_ATOMS: atom_id res chain seq x y z
N MET A 1 -17.55 -51.98 20.91
CA MET A 1 -17.74 -51.68 22.35
C MET A 1 -16.41 -51.15 22.89
N SER A 2 -16.22 -50.01 23.53
CA SER A 2 -17.08 -48.91 23.98
C SER A 2 -16.17 -47.70 24.30
N LYS A 3 -16.52 -46.54 23.74
CA LYS A 3 -16.47 -45.15 24.26
C LYS A 3 -15.49 -44.71 25.37
N ARG A 4 -14.89 -43.53 25.08
CA ARG A 4 -14.73 -42.28 25.90
C ARG A 4 -13.79 -42.31 27.12
N LEU A 5 -12.86 -41.38 27.36
CA LEU A 5 -12.76 -39.88 27.37
C LEU A 5 -12.45 -39.46 28.83
N VAL A 6 -11.74 -38.34 29.02
CA VAL A 6 -11.57 -37.53 30.25
C VAL A 6 -10.37 -37.95 31.14
N VAL A 7 -9.44 -37.13 31.69
CA VAL A 7 -8.95 -35.72 31.65
C VAL A 7 -8.01 -35.57 32.88
N SER A 8 -7.10 -34.58 32.85
CA SER A 8 -6.39 -33.90 33.98
C SER A 8 -5.23 -34.63 34.68
N GLY A 9 -4.17 -33.95 35.19
CA GLY A 9 -3.90 -32.51 35.39
C GLY A 9 -2.38 -32.22 35.33
N TRP A 10 -1.86 -31.03 35.08
CA TRP A 10 -2.15 -29.64 35.50
C TRP A 10 -1.96 -29.36 37.01
N SER A 11 -0.70 -29.16 37.42
CA SER A 11 -0.21 -28.28 38.51
C SER A 11 1.31 -28.49 38.64
N ALA A 12 2.24 -27.53 38.74
CA ALA A 12 2.16 -26.12 39.05
C ALA A 12 3.45 -25.41 38.57
N LEU A 13 3.30 -24.40 37.72
CA LEU A 13 4.16 -23.22 37.66
C LEU A 13 3.23 -22.04 37.37
N ARG A 14 2.40 -21.73 38.38
CA ARG A 14 1.70 -20.46 38.50
C ARG A 14 2.62 -19.50 39.24
N ARG A 15 3.17 -18.52 38.51
CA ARG A 15 3.34 -17.11 38.93
C ARG A 15 3.99 -16.35 37.77
N CYS A 16 3.42 -15.18 37.45
CA CYS A 16 3.73 -14.30 36.31
C CYS A 16 3.07 -14.62 34.96
N TRP A 17 1.75 -14.83 34.97
CA TRP A 17 0.85 -14.42 33.89
C TRP A 17 -0.39 -13.80 34.53
N HIS A 18 -0.42 -12.48 34.58
CA HIS A 18 -1.60 -11.62 34.78
C HIS A 18 -1.25 -10.24 34.22
N VAL A 19 -1.21 -10.12 32.89
CA VAL A 19 -1.58 -8.87 32.23
C VAL A 19 -2.92 -9.14 31.59
N LYS A 20 -3.97 -8.98 32.39
CA LYS A 20 -5.30 -8.68 31.86
C LYS A 20 -5.14 -7.47 30.96
N THR A 21 -5.81 -7.50 29.81
CA THR A 21 -6.42 -6.32 29.19
C THR A 21 -6.60 -5.19 30.21
N LEU A 22 -5.71 -4.21 30.13
CA LEU A 22 -6.02 -2.82 30.42
C LEU A 22 -6.29 -2.22 29.02
N LEU A 23 -7.48 -2.35 28.44
CA LEU A 23 -8.43 -1.25 28.56
C LEU A 23 -8.22 -0.49 29.88
N PRO A 24 -7.88 0.80 29.85
CA PRO A 24 -8.38 1.65 30.91
C PRO A 24 -9.87 1.31 31.02
N ARG A 25 -10.26 0.69 32.13
CA ARG A 25 -11.59 0.95 32.65
C ARG A 25 -11.59 2.45 32.78
N PHE A 26 -12.18 3.14 31.81
CA PHE A 26 -12.63 4.48 32.05
C PHE A 26 -13.46 4.38 33.33
N SER A 27 -12.91 4.97 34.39
CA SER A 27 -13.73 5.50 35.45
C SER A 27 -14.89 6.21 34.76
N THR A 28 -16.08 5.74 35.08
CA THR A 28 -17.39 6.19 34.61
C THR A 28 -17.66 7.62 35.06
N ASN A 29 -16.84 8.58 34.63
CA ASN A 29 -16.96 9.99 34.99
C ASN A 29 -16.46 10.97 33.91
N MET A 30 -16.33 10.57 32.64
CA MET A 30 -16.56 11.54 31.56
C MET A 30 -18.07 11.51 31.26
N ARG A 31 -18.79 12.46 31.86
CA ARG A 31 -20.22 12.66 31.60
C ARG A 31 -20.35 13.25 30.19
N LYS A 32 -21.03 12.52 29.29
CA LYS A 32 -21.71 12.99 28.06
C LYS A 32 -20.93 13.56 26.86
N GLY A 33 -19.63 13.84 26.93
CA GLY A 33 -18.88 14.35 25.77
C GLY A 33 -18.53 13.26 24.73
N TYR A 34 -19.03 13.38 23.50
CA TYR A 34 -18.62 12.65 22.27
C TYR A 34 -18.95 11.15 22.11
N GLY A 35 -19.22 10.42 23.20
CA GLY A 35 -19.58 8.99 23.11
C GLY A 35 -20.92 8.67 22.43
N GLU A 36 -21.71 9.70 22.13
CA GLU A 36 -23.07 9.64 21.57
C GLU A 36 -23.16 10.22 20.14
N LEU A 37 -22.04 10.57 19.50
CA LEU A 37 -22.06 11.01 18.10
C LEU A 37 -22.62 9.90 17.19
N PRO A 38 -23.48 10.25 16.21
CA PRO A 38 -24.04 9.27 15.29
C PRO A 38 -22.96 8.67 14.39
N SER A 39 -23.21 7.45 13.91
CA SER A 39 -22.30 6.69 13.04
C SER A 39 -22.27 7.20 11.58
N GLU A 40 -23.16 8.12 11.20
CA GLU A 40 -23.24 8.65 9.83
C GLU A 40 -23.12 10.18 9.84
N ALA A 41 -22.16 10.72 9.08
CA ALA A 41 -22.07 12.16 8.80
C ALA A 41 -23.09 12.56 7.73
N GLU A 42 -24.37 12.63 8.10
CA GLU A 42 -25.37 13.24 7.23
C GLU A 42 -25.14 14.75 7.13
N HIS A 43 -24.55 15.21 6.03
CA HIS A 43 -24.31 16.64 5.71
C HIS A 43 -25.54 17.53 5.92
N SER A 44 -26.71 17.07 5.48
CA SER A 44 -27.97 17.81 5.65
C SER A 44 -28.41 17.95 7.10
N ARG A 45 -27.93 17.08 7.99
CA ARG A 45 -28.24 17.12 9.43
C ARG A 45 -27.55 18.32 10.05
N TRP A 46 -26.22 18.38 9.99
CA TRP A 46 -25.42 19.42 10.68
C TRP A 46 -25.75 20.85 10.23
N VAL A 47 -25.93 21.06 8.91
CA VAL A 47 -26.30 22.38 8.35
C VAL A 47 -27.64 22.87 8.92
N LYS A 48 -28.59 21.96 9.17
CA LYS A 48 -29.95 22.27 9.63
C LYS A 48 -30.12 22.23 11.15
N GLN A 49 -29.10 21.82 11.91
CA GLN A 49 -29.22 21.73 13.36
C GLN A 49 -29.25 23.11 14.01
N ARG A 50 -30.07 23.22 15.05
CA ARG A 50 -30.16 24.45 15.86
C ARG A 50 -29.06 24.47 16.92
N GLU A 51 -28.39 25.60 17.02
CA GLU A 51 -27.46 25.87 18.11
C GLU A 51 -28.18 26.18 19.43
N GLN A 52 -27.54 25.85 20.55
CA GLN A 52 -27.86 26.34 21.88
C GLN A 52 -26.66 27.13 22.39
N LEU A 53 -26.72 28.45 22.24
CA LEU A 53 -25.66 29.35 22.67
C LEU A 53 -26.01 29.98 24.02
N SER A 54 -25.07 29.92 24.96
CA SER A 54 -25.09 30.66 26.22
C SER A 54 -23.88 31.59 26.30
N GLU A 55 -23.75 32.33 27.41
CA GLU A 55 -22.55 33.13 27.64
C GLU A 55 -21.29 32.24 27.67
N ASP A 56 -21.35 31.11 28.37
CA ASP A 56 -20.17 30.31 28.71
C ASP A 56 -19.91 29.12 27.80
N ARG A 57 -20.90 28.66 27.01
CA ARG A 57 -20.79 27.49 26.12
C ARG A 57 -21.71 27.53 24.91
N LEU A 58 -21.28 26.85 23.86
CA LEU A 58 -22.05 26.54 22.66
C LEU A 58 -22.28 25.03 22.59
N ASP A 59 -23.55 24.63 22.45
CA ASP A 59 -23.96 23.24 22.28
C ASP A 59 -24.70 23.03 20.96
N ILE A 60 -24.44 21.90 20.31
CA ILE A 60 -25.19 21.42 19.15
C ILE A 60 -25.58 19.96 19.43
N GLU A 61 -26.87 19.63 19.30
CA GLU A 61 -27.45 18.31 19.68
C GLU A 61 -27.18 17.86 21.13
N GLY A 62 -26.91 18.80 22.05
CA GLY A 62 -26.60 18.49 23.44
C GLY A 62 -25.15 18.04 23.66
N HIS A 63 -24.30 18.18 22.65
CA HIS A 63 -22.85 18.03 22.77
C HIS A 63 -22.17 19.40 22.89
N PRO A 64 -21.22 19.56 23.84
CA PRO A 64 -20.45 20.79 23.95
C PRO A 64 -19.51 20.92 22.75
N VAL A 65 -19.74 21.96 21.94
CA VAL A 65 -18.92 22.27 20.76
C VAL A 65 -17.75 23.17 21.14
N MET A 66 -18.00 24.17 21.99
CA MET A 66 -16.97 25.10 22.45
C MET A 66 -17.36 25.70 23.80
N GLN A 67 -16.37 25.98 24.65
CA GLN A 67 -16.56 26.67 25.93
C GLN A 67 -15.67 27.90 26.05
N ARG A 68 -16.11 28.89 26.85
CA ARG A 68 -15.43 30.18 27.01
C ARG A 68 -14.02 30.07 27.61
N TRP A 69 -13.72 29.03 28.39
CA TRP A 69 -12.38 28.83 28.96
C TRP A 69 -11.28 28.70 27.90
N GLU A 70 -11.64 28.31 26.68
CA GLU A 70 -10.71 28.16 25.55
C GLU A 70 -10.18 29.50 25.03
N THR A 71 -10.74 30.64 25.47
CA THR A 71 -10.39 31.98 24.98
C THR A 71 -8.89 32.27 24.91
N PRO A 72 -8.07 32.01 25.96
CA PRO A 72 -6.63 32.27 25.88
C PRO A 72 -5.92 31.38 24.86
N TYR A 73 -6.37 30.12 24.72
CA TYR A 73 -5.80 29.17 23.77
C TYR A 73 -6.15 29.53 22.33
N MET A 74 -7.41 29.88 22.06
CA MET A 74 -7.84 30.38 20.76
C MET A 74 -7.14 31.69 20.38
N GLY A 75 -6.89 32.56 21.36
CA GLY A 75 -6.04 33.74 21.16
C GLY A 75 -4.63 33.39 20.72
N LYS A 76 -4.03 32.33 21.30
CA LYS A 76 -2.71 31.84 20.88
C LYS A 76 -2.72 31.27 19.46
N LEU A 77 -3.74 30.52 19.08
CA LEU A 77 -3.89 30.01 17.71
C LEU A 77 -4.08 31.17 16.71
N ALA A 78 -4.90 32.17 17.05
CA ALA A 78 -5.08 33.38 16.25
C ALA A 78 -3.77 34.16 16.08
N GLU A 79 -2.96 34.31 17.15
CA GLU A 79 -1.62 34.90 17.08
C GLU A 79 -0.75 34.19 16.05
N VAL A 80 -0.75 32.84 16.04
CA VAL A 80 0.05 32.04 15.09
C VAL A 80 -0.45 32.23 13.65
N ALA A 81 -1.75 32.10 13.43
CA ALA A 81 -2.35 32.22 12.09
C ALA A 81 -2.12 33.59 11.47
N THR A 82 -2.03 34.64 12.29
CA THR A 82 -1.92 36.04 11.82
C THR A 82 -0.49 36.56 11.71
N ARG A 83 0.54 35.76 12.02
CA ARG A 83 1.96 36.21 12.04
C ARG A 83 2.44 36.87 10.74
N ASN A 84 1.86 36.49 9.61
CA ASN A 84 2.22 37.02 8.29
C ASN A 84 1.31 38.16 7.81
N GLY A 85 0.27 38.54 8.57
CA GLY A 85 -0.76 39.46 8.14
C GLY A 85 -1.54 38.93 6.93
N GLY A 86 -1.86 39.81 5.98
CA GLY A 86 -2.41 39.43 4.68
C GLY A 86 -3.79 38.77 4.76
N ARG A 87 -4.01 37.72 3.96
CA ARG A 87 -5.28 36.99 3.90
C ARG A 87 -5.23 35.79 4.85
N VAL A 88 -6.13 35.75 5.82
CA VAL A 88 -6.23 34.68 6.81
C VAL A 88 -7.52 33.89 6.58
N VAL A 89 -7.42 32.57 6.60
CA VAL A 89 -8.57 31.65 6.54
C VAL A 89 -8.82 31.05 7.92
N GLU A 90 -10.06 31.12 8.38
CA GLU A 90 -10.55 30.43 9.57
C GLU A 90 -11.62 29.41 9.17
N VAL A 91 -11.54 28.20 9.71
CA VAL A 91 -12.54 27.15 9.49
C VAL A 91 -13.19 26.80 10.81
N GLY A 92 -14.49 27.04 10.89
CA GLY A 92 -15.28 26.99 12.12
C GLY A 92 -15.34 28.35 12.80
N PHE A 93 -16.53 28.97 12.83
CA PHE A 93 -16.74 30.26 13.48
C PHE A 93 -17.12 30.10 14.97
N GLY A 94 -17.90 29.07 15.30
CA GLY A 94 -18.27 28.72 16.67
C GLY A 94 -18.83 29.91 17.47
N MET A 95 -18.22 30.22 18.61
CA MET A 95 -18.58 31.34 19.48
C MET A 95 -17.95 32.69 19.07
N ALA A 96 -17.30 32.77 17.91
CA ALA A 96 -16.51 33.90 17.43
C ALA A 96 -15.27 34.24 18.28
N ILE A 97 -14.79 33.31 19.11
CA ILE A 97 -13.65 33.51 20.02
C ILE A 97 -12.35 33.71 19.21
N SER A 98 -12.01 32.72 18.37
CA SER A 98 -10.90 32.79 17.41
C SER A 98 -11.08 33.95 16.45
N ALA A 99 -12.28 34.10 15.87
CA ALA A 99 -12.54 35.16 14.91
C ALA A 99 -12.36 36.57 15.46
N THR A 100 -12.79 36.82 16.71
CA THR A 100 -12.56 38.10 17.39
C THR A 100 -11.08 38.32 17.66
N ALA A 101 -10.35 37.27 18.07
CA ALA A 101 -8.91 37.36 18.29
C ALA A 101 -8.16 37.65 16.97
N VAL A 102 -8.50 36.98 15.87
CA VAL A 102 -7.92 37.23 14.54
C VAL A 102 -8.14 38.67 14.10
N GLN A 103 -9.34 39.23 14.32
CA GLN A 103 -9.67 40.63 14.01
C GLN A 103 -8.94 41.68 14.87
N SER A 104 -8.26 41.25 15.94
CA SER A 104 -7.40 42.15 16.73
C SER A 104 -6.00 42.33 16.15
N TYR A 105 -5.61 41.50 15.16
CA TYR A 105 -4.33 41.57 14.48
C TYR A 105 -4.44 42.31 13.13
N PRO A 106 -3.35 42.94 12.65
CA PRO A 106 -3.35 43.62 11.36
C PRO A 106 -3.35 42.60 10.20
N ILE A 107 -4.53 42.36 9.64
CA ILE A 107 -4.76 41.52 8.45
C ILE A 107 -5.52 42.27 7.36
N GLU A 108 -5.37 41.85 6.10
CA GLU A 108 -6.03 42.43 4.94
C GLU A 108 -7.46 41.89 4.76
N GLU A 109 -7.62 40.57 4.90
CA GLU A 109 -8.90 39.88 4.72
C GLU A 109 -8.97 38.66 5.64
N HIS A 110 -10.14 38.45 6.23
CA HIS A 110 -10.46 37.29 7.05
C HIS A 110 -11.56 36.48 6.39
N ILE A 111 -11.22 35.30 5.87
CA ILE A 111 -12.15 34.42 5.16
C ILE A 111 -12.59 33.35 6.14
N ILE A 112 -13.87 33.29 6.48
CA ILE A 112 -14.38 32.38 7.51
C ILE A 112 -15.34 31.37 6.86
N LEU A 113 -15.04 30.09 7.02
CA LEU A 113 -15.83 28.98 6.50
C LEU A 113 -16.67 28.40 7.65
N GLU A 114 -17.99 28.40 7.50
CA GLU A 114 -18.90 27.90 8.52
C GLU A 114 -20.03 27.08 7.89
N ALA A 115 -20.30 25.91 8.47
CA ALA A 115 -21.23 24.93 7.95
C ALA A 115 -22.63 25.01 8.58
N ASN A 116 -22.71 25.35 9.86
CA ASN A 116 -23.99 25.44 10.56
C ASN A 116 -24.73 26.73 10.17
N SER A 117 -26.00 26.61 9.76
CA SER A 117 -26.76 27.75 9.23
C SER A 117 -27.08 28.84 10.26
N ASP A 118 -27.24 28.51 11.55
CA ASP A 118 -27.49 29.52 12.59
C ASP A 118 -26.19 30.22 13.00
N VAL A 119 -25.09 29.46 13.12
CA VAL A 119 -23.74 30.01 13.34
C VAL A 119 -23.33 30.91 12.17
N PHE A 120 -23.63 30.52 10.93
CA PHE A 120 -23.33 31.30 9.73
C PHE A 120 -24.04 32.66 9.71
N LYS A 121 -25.30 32.74 10.16
CA LYS A 121 -26.00 34.04 10.30
C LYS A 121 -25.29 34.96 11.29
N ARG A 122 -24.78 34.42 12.40
CA ARG A 122 -23.98 35.20 13.36
C ARG A 122 -22.67 35.67 12.74
N LEU A 123 -22.04 34.84 11.90
CA LEU A 123 -20.87 35.23 11.12
C LEU A 123 -21.19 36.38 10.14
N GLU A 124 -22.33 36.36 9.46
CA GLU A 124 -22.75 37.46 8.58
C GLU A 124 -22.94 38.77 9.35
N GLU A 125 -23.50 38.73 10.56
CA GLU A 125 -23.61 39.92 11.42
C GLU A 125 -22.24 40.38 11.95
N PHE A 126 -21.38 39.45 12.36
CA PHE A 126 -20.00 39.74 12.77
C PHE A 126 -19.22 40.45 11.66
N ALA A 127 -19.36 39.99 10.41
CA ALA A 127 -18.69 40.57 9.26
C ALA A 127 -19.03 42.05 9.03
N LYS A 128 -20.23 42.51 9.42
CA LYS A 128 -20.64 43.92 9.29
C LYS A 128 -19.97 44.84 10.29
N ALA A 129 -19.54 44.31 11.44
CA ALA A 129 -18.94 45.07 12.54
C ALA A 129 -17.43 44.85 12.67
N ALA A 130 -16.84 44.02 11.80
CA ALA A 130 -15.44 43.64 11.85
C ALA A 130 -14.49 44.78 11.42
N THR A 131 -13.29 44.80 12.02
CA THR A 131 -12.28 45.84 11.77
C THR A 131 -11.63 45.68 10.39
N SER A 132 -11.22 44.46 10.04
CA SER A 132 -10.71 44.10 8.73
C SER A 132 -11.82 43.45 7.90
N LYS A 133 -11.65 43.41 6.58
CA LYS A 133 -12.63 42.80 5.68
C LYS A 133 -12.87 41.34 6.09
N VAL A 134 -14.12 40.98 6.37
CA VAL A 134 -14.53 39.58 6.59
C VAL A 134 -15.29 39.08 5.36
N THR A 135 -14.94 37.88 4.88
CA THR A 135 -15.60 37.20 3.76
C THR A 135 -16.18 35.87 4.27
N PRO A 136 -17.48 35.84 4.59
CA PRO A 136 -18.19 34.61 4.97
C PRO A 136 -18.33 33.64 3.77
N LEU A 137 -18.02 32.36 3.96
CA LEU A 137 -18.26 31.30 2.98
C LEU A 137 -19.10 30.16 3.59
N GLY A 138 -20.33 29.99 3.14
CA GLY A 138 -21.29 29.03 3.67
C GLY A 138 -22.76 29.46 3.53
N PRO A 139 -23.71 28.85 4.25
CA PRO A 139 -23.52 27.73 5.18
C PRO A 139 -23.30 26.42 4.42
N ASP A 140 -22.06 25.94 4.42
CA ASP A 140 -21.68 24.67 3.79
C ASP A 140 -20.40 24.12 4.44
N LEU A 141 -20.18 22.81 4.30
CA LEU A 141 -18.98 22.15 4.78
C LEU A 141 -17.73 22.75 4.15
N TRP A 142 -16.64 22.80 4.92
CA TRP A 142 -15.40 23.39 4.47
C TRP A 142 -14.88 22.70 3.19
N GLN A 143 -15.13 21.39 3.04
CA GLN A 143 -14.77 20.59 1.86
C GLN A 143 -15.35 21.15 0.55
N ASN A 144 -16.47 21.87 0.62
CA ASN A 144 -17.07 22.57 -0.51
C ASN A 144 -16.61 24.02 -0.56
N SER A 145 -16.69 24.73 0.57
CA SER A 145 -16.37 26.16 0.66
C SER A 145 -14.90 26.49 0.30
N ILE A 146 -13.95 25.60 0.63
CA ILE A 146 -12.52 25.80 0.35
C ILE A 146 -12.17 25.82 -1.15
N LYS A 147 -13.03 25.24 -2.00
CA LYS A 147 -12.86 25.23 -3.47
C LYS A 147 -12.96 26.64 -4.07
N HIS A 148 -13.58 27.57 -3.35
CA HIS A 148 -13.66 28.99 -3.77
C HIS A 148 -12.40 29.79 -3.43
N ILE A 149 -11.44 29.19 -2.72
CA ILE A 149 -10.18 29.83 -2.36
C ILE A 149 -9.10 29.43 -3.36
N ALA A 150 -8.54 30.43 -4.03
CA ALA A 150 -7.50 30.23 -5.02
C ALA A 150 -6.22 29.66 -4.41
N ASP A 151 -5.50 28.86 -5.20
CA ASP A 151 -4.20 28.32 -4.85
C ASP A 151 -3.21 29.42 -4.48
N ARG A 152 -2.36 29.15 -3.49
CA ARG A 152 -1.26 30.04 -3.07
C ARG A 152 -1.71 31.50 -2.85
N SER A 153 -2.87 31.69 -2.25
CA SER A 153 -3.50 33.00 -2.10
C SER A 153 -3.68 33.44 -0.65
N VAL A 154 -3.33 32.58 0.32
CA VAL A 154 -3.55 32.77 1.75
C VAL A 154 -2.21 32.82 2.50
N ASP A 155 -2.11 33.74 3.47
CA ASP A 155 -0.90 33.98 4.28
C ASP A 155 -0.93 33.24 5.62
N GLY A 156 -2.15 32.99 6.13
CA GLY A 156 -2.42 32.41 7.44
C GLY A 156 -3.65 31.49 7.46
N ILE A 157 -3.61 30.40 8.21
CA ILE A 157 -4.76 29.51 8.40
C ILE A 157 -4.93 29.14 9.88
N LEU A 158 -6.17 29.20 10.36
CA LEU A 158 -6.63 28.63 11.63
C LEU A 158 -7.75 27.62 11.34
N TYR A 159 -7.58 26.38 11.78
CA TYR A 159 -8.61 25.36 11.66
C TYR A 159 -9.12 24.96 13.05
N ASP A 160 -10.42 25.12 13.29
CA ASP A 160 -11.09 24.78 14.55
C ASP A 160 -12.50 24.27 14.27
N THR A 161 -12.60 23.01 13.84
CA THR A 161 -13.88 22.40 13.48
C THR A 161 -14.25 21.27 14.41
N TYR A 162 -15.55 20.97 14.45
CA TYR A 162 -16.12 19.86 15.20
C TYR A 162 -16.24 18.59 14.32
N PRO A 163 -15.89 17.38 14.82
CA PRO A 163 -16.08 16.13 14.08
C PRO A 163 -17.57 15.78 13.92
N LEU A 164 -18.00 15.35 12.73
CA LEU A 164 -19.42 15.17 12.44
C LEU A 164 -19.97 13.78 12.82
N ASN A 165 -19.07 12.82 13.03
CA ASN A 165 -19.35 11.45 13.45
C ASN A 165 -18.23 10.91 14.35
N LYS A 166 -18.42 9.70 14.88
CA LYS A 166 -17.47 9.04 15.79
C LYS A 166 -16.17 8.62 15.08
N GLU A 167 -16.26 8.29 13.81
CA GLU A 167 -15.13 7.84 12.98
C GLU A 167 -14.13 8.97 12.69
N GLU A 168 -14.61 10.22 12.65
CA GLU A 168 -13.85 11.46 12.45
C GLU A 168 -13.20 12.00 13.73
N GLN A 169 -13.52 11.42 14.90
CA GLN A 169 -13.19 11.93 16.24
C GLN A 169 -11.68 12.08 16.52
N HIS A 170 -10.79 11.70 15.60
CA HIS A 170 -9.33 11.90 15.71
C HIS A 170 -8.63 12.34 14.43
N THR A 171 -9.38 12.51 13.34
CA THR A 171 -8.81 12.57 11.99
C THR A 171 -9.39 13.70 11.12
N HIS A 172 -10.45 14.39 11.57
CA HIS A 172 -11.18 15.38 10.77
C HIS A 172 -10.28 16.51 10.22
N GLN A 173 -9.22 16.88 10.94
CA GLN A 173 -8.28 17.90 10.49
C GLN A 173 -7.39 17.43 9.33
N PHE A 174 -7.15 16.13 9.16
CA PHE A 174 -6.13 15.62 8.23
C PHE A 174 -6.48 15.82 6.76
N ASP A 175 -7.76 15.67 6.38
CA ASP A 175 -8.22 15.99 5.03
C ASP A 175 -8.01 17.48 4.69
N PHE A 176 -8.21 18.34 5.69
CA PHE A 176 -8.00 19.78 5.53
C PHE A 176 -6.52 20.13 5.35
N LEU A 177 -5.58 19.42 5.98
CA LEU A 177 -4.15 19.73 5.88
C LEU A 177 -3.64 19.75 4.43
N ARG A 178 -4.14 18.85 3.57
CA ARG A 178 -3.76 18.82 2.16
C ARG A 178 -4.27 20.05 1.41
N GLU A 179 -5.54 20.43 1.63
CA GLU A 179 -6.14 21.62 1.03
C GLU A 179 -5.51 22.92 1.57
N ALA A 180 -5.17 22.96 2.84
CA ALA A 180 -4.45 24.06 3.45
C ALA A 180 -3.11 24.30 2.76
N ARG A 181 -2.36 23.23 2.45
CA ARG A 181 -1.11 23.34 1.69
C ARG A 181 -1.33 23.92 0.30
N ARG A 182 -2.42 23.58 -0.39
CA ARG A 182 -2.76 24.14 -1.72
C ARG A 182 -2.96 25.66 -1.67
N ILE A 183 -3.76 26.14 -0.72
CA ILE A 183 -4.14 27.57 -0.65
C ILE A 183 -3.07 28.46 0.01
N LEU A 184 -2.18 27.90 0.85
CA LEU A 184 -1.08 28.66 1.46
C LEU A 184 -0.06 29.14 0.42
N LYS A 185 0.34 30.41 0.52
CA LYS A 185 1.52 30.95 -0.17
C LYS A 185 2.80 30.26 0.32
N PRO A 186 3.87 30.21 -0.50
CA PRO A 186 5.21 29.92 0.02
C PRO A 186 5.55 30.91 1.16
N GLY A 187 5.99 30.39 2.31
CA GLY A 187 6.18 31.15 3.54
C GLY A 187 4.93 31.30 4.42
N GLY A 188 3.76 30.89 3.93
CA GLY A 188 2.49 30.94 4.66
C GLY A 188 2.49 30.03 5.88
N ILE A 189 1.68 30.37 6.89
CA ILE A 189 1.63 29.69 8.17
C ILE A 189 0.23 29.12 8.47
N MET A 190 0.17 27.98 9.14
CA MET A 190 -1.06 27.37 9.61
C MET A 190 -0.93 26.87 11.04
N THR A 191 -2.04 26.93 11.76
CA THR A 191 -2.26 26.23 13.02
C THR A 191 -3.65 25.60 13.04
N TYR A 192 -3.89 24.70 13.99
CA TYR A 192 -5.18 24.06 14.16
C TYR A 192 -5.43 23.66 15.61
N CYS A 193 -6.71 23.66 15.99
CA CYS A 193 -7.21 23.14 17.26
C CYS A 193 -7.64 21.68 17.08
N ASN A 194 -7.28 20.83 18.05
CA ASN A 194 -7.91 19.53 18.22
C ASN A 194 -7.84 19.09 19.69
N LEU A 195 -8.48 19.85 20.58
CA LEU A 195 -8.44 19.59 22.02
C LEU A 195 -9.03 18.22 22.37
N THR A 196 -10.10 17.81 21.71
CA THR A 196 -10.87 16.60 22.05
C THR A 196 -10.05 15.33 21.79
N SER A 197 -9.48 15.18 20.60
CA SER A 197 -8.69 14.00 20.24
C SER A 197 -7.36 13.97 20.97
N LEU A 198 -6.66 15.11 21.00
CA LEU A 198 -5.31 15.18 21.56
C LEU A 198 -5.34 15.16 23.08
N GLY A 199 -6.40 15.68 23.70
CA GLY A 199 -6.63 15.59 25.14
C GLY A 199 -6.79 14.15 25.61
N VAL A 200 -7.47 13.29 24.85
CA VAL A 200 -7.57 11.86 25.18
C VAL A 200 -6.18 11.19 25.07
N LEU A 201 -5.49 11.41 23.95
CA LEU A 201 -4.20 10.78 23.67
C LEU A 201 -3.07 11.27 24.57
N ARG A 202 -3.18 12.48 25.14
CA ARG A 202 -2.11 13.08 25.96
C ARG A 202 -1.69 12.20 27.14
N HIS A 203 -2.55 11.33 27.66
CA HIS A 203 -2.20 10.41 28.74
C HIS A 203 -1.24 9.27 28.32
N GLU A 204 -1.11 9.01 27.02
CA GLU A 204 -0.30 7.91 26.46
C GLU A 204 1.14 8.32 26.13
N TYR A 205 1.46 9.62 26.19
CA TYR A 205 2.76 10.17 25.80
C TYR A 205 3.35 11.05 26.91
N ASN A 206 4.68 11.22 26.93
CA ASN A 206 5.33 11.99 28.00
C ASN A 206 5.29 13.49 27.74
N SER A 207 5.30 13.92 26.47
CA SER A 207 5.26 15.35 26.08
C SER A 207 4.35 15.61 24.87
N TRP A 208 4.06 16.89 24.59
CA TRP A 208 3.29 17.29 23.41
C TRP A 208 4.09 17.08 22.13
N GLU A 209 5.42 17.23 22.18
CA GLU A 209 6.33 16.94 21.09
C GLU A 209 6.30 15.45 20.73
N GLU A 210 6.37 14.56 21.72
CA GLU A 210 6.28 13.11 21.49
C GLU A 210 4.93 12.71 20.88
N LEU A 211 3.84 13.27 21.40
CA LEU A 211 2.50 13.06 20.85
C LEU A 211 2.40 13.58 19.42
N PHE A 212 2.93 14.78 19.14
CA PHE A 212 2.91 15.38 17.81
C PHE A 212 3.72 14.55 16.81
N GLU A 213 4.93 14.15 17.19
CA GLU A 213 5.82 13.30 16.38
C GLU A 213 5.17 11.94 16.08
N ALA A 214 4.50 11.34 17.06
CA ALA A 214 3.86 10.04 16.89
C ALA A 214 2.53 10.08 16.13
N THR A 215 1.72 11.13 16.32
CA THR A 215 0.30 11.12 15.89
C THR A 215 -0.06 12.18 14.86
N GLN A 216 0.71 13.27 14.71
CA GLN A 216 0.36 14.39 13.82
C GLN A 216 1.35 14.51 12.66
N LYS A 217 2.65 14.46 12.96
CA LYS A 217 3.74 14.59 11.97
C LYS A 217 3.60 13.61 10.80
N PRO A 218 3.26 12.32 10.97
CA PRO A 218 3.12 11.41 9.83
C PRO A 218 2.05 11.88 8.83
N HIS A 219 0.93 12.42 9.32
CA HIS A 219 -0.15 12.93 8.46
C HIS A 219 0.23 14.25 7.78
N LEU A 220 0.97 15.12 8.47
CA LEU A 220 1.52 16.35 7.86
C LEU A 220 2.52 16.03 6.75
N LEU A 221 3.41 15.05 6.96
CA LEU A 221 4.34 14.60 5.92
C LEU A 221 3.57 14.00 4.72
N ALA A 222 2.55 13.19 4.97
CA ALA A 222 1.68 12.63 3.91
C ALA A 222 0.86 13.69 3.16
N ALA A 223 0.54 14.82 3.80
CA ALA A 223 -0.08 15.99 3.17
C ALA A 223 0.94 16.84 2.36
N GLY A 224 2.19 16.39 2.25
CA GLY A 224 3.25 17.00 1.44
C GLY A 224 4.07 18.05 2.17
N TYR A 225 3.92 18.18 3.50
CA TYR A 225 4.79 19.02 4.31
C TYR A 225 6.15 18.35 4.58
N HIS A 226 7.14 19.13 4.99
CA HIS A 226 8.47 18.64 5.32
C HIS A 226 8.80 18.85 6.80
N GLU A 227 9.71 18.08 7.38
CA GLU A 227 10.00 18.14 8.83
C GLU A 227 10.41 19.53 9.33
N ASP A 228 11.19 20.27 8.53
CA ASP A 228 11.61 21.66 8.83
C ASP A 228 10.46 22.69 8.73
N GLU A 229 9.31 22.28 8.20
CA GLU A 229 8.08 23.08 8.17
C GLU A 229 7.26 22.91 9.46
N LEU A 230 7.56 21.92 10.30
CA LEU A 230 6.72 21.53 11.42
C LEU A 230 7.35 21.95 12.75
N LEU A 231 6.58 22.67 13.55
CA LEU A 231 6.94 23.00 14.91
C LEU A 231 5.72 22.82 15.81
N VAL A 232 5.95 22.47 17.06
CA VAL A 232 4.91 22.33 18.06
C VAL A 232 5.35 23.03 19.35
N GLU A 233 4.42 23.75 19.97
CA GLU A 233 4.60 24.41 21.25
C GLU A 233 3.55 23.88 22.25
N ALA A 234 3.86 23.93 23.55
CA ALA A 234 2.88 23.70 24.61
C ALA A 234 2.39 25.04 25.16
N PHE A 235 1.07 25.18 25.33
CA PHE A 235 0.44 26.40 25.86
C PHE A 235 -0.35 26.09 27.14
N PRO A 236 -0.19 26.86 28.23
CA PRO A 236 -0.98 26.66 29.45
C PRO A 236 -2.47 26.90 29.23
N VAL A 237 -3.32 26.03 29.76
CA VAL A 237 -4.78 26.18 29.72
C VAL A 237 -5.40 25.83 31.06
N GLU A 238 -6.56 26.39 31.36
CA GLU A 238 -7.30 26.16 32.60
C GLU A 238 -8.75 25.78 32.29
N PRO A 239 -9.02 24.50 31.92
CA PRO A 239 -10.38 24.04 31.71
C PRO A 239 -11.21 24.18 33.00
N THR A 240 -12.48 24.53 32.86
CA THR A 240 -13.38 24.59 34.01
C THR A 240 -13.63 23.18 34.57
N ALA A 241 -14.02 23.09 35.85
CA ALA A 241 -14.24 21.81 36.51
C ALA A 241 -15.37 20.97 35.88
N ASP A 242 -16.25 21.61 35.10
CA ASP A 242 -17.35 21.00 34.35
C ASP A 242 -17.02 20.75 32.87
N CYS A 243 -15.76 20.96 32.43
CA CYS A 243 -15.35 20.64 31.07
C CYS A 243 -15.45 19.12 30.81
N GLU A 244 -16.26 18.73 29.83
CA GLU A 244 -16.62 17.33 29.56
C GLU A 244 -15.62 16.62 28.64
N TYR A 245 -14.67 17.34 28.05
CA TYR A 245 -13.83 16.83 26.95
C TYR A 245 -12.34 17.17 27.05
N TYR A 246 -11.93 18.00 28.00
CA TYR A 246 -10.52 18.34 28.19
C TYR A 246 -10.17 18.47 29.67
N SER A 247 -9.12 17.76 30.09
CA SER A 247 -8.72 17.67 31.51
C SER A 247 -7.27 18.05 31.79
N HIS A 248 -6.52 18.52 30.78
CA HIS A 248 -5.10 18.87 30.93
C HIS A 248 -4.92 20.35 31.19
N ASN A 249 -3.83 20.71 31.87
CA ASN A 249 -3.45 22.10 32.16
C ASN A 249 -2.56 22.73 31.07
N THR A 250 -2.33 22.02 29.98
CA THR A 250 -1.61 22.50 28.80
C THR A 250 -2.31 21.98 27.55
N ALA A 251 -2.11 22.64 26.41
CA ALA A 251 -2.60 22.26 25.10
C ALA A 251 -1.50 22.40 24.05
N MET A 252 -1.56 21.56 23.01
CA MET A 252 -0.63 21.59 21.89
C MET A 252 -0.95 22.76 20.95
N VAL A 253 0.08 23.45 20.46
CA VAL A 253 -0.03 24.49 19.43
C VAL A 253 0.83 24.07 18.23
N PRO A 254 0.21 23.45 17.20
CA PRO A 254 0.89 23.14 15.94
C PRO A 254 1.21 24.41 15.16
N ILE A 255 2.43 24.53 14.65
CA ILE A 255 2.90 25.70 13.89
C ILE A 255 3.53 25.18 12.60
N ILE A 256 2.78 25.25 11.51
CA ILE A 256 3.15 24.66 10.23
C ILE A 256 3.49 25.78 9.24
N ARG A 257 4.72 25.84 8.75
CA ARG A 257 5.21 26.89 7.84
C ARG A 257 5.58 26.32 6.49
N LYS A 258 4.83 26.66 5.44
CA LYS A 258 5.13 26.20 4.08
C LYS A 258 6.46 26.79 3.59
N ARG A 259 7.37 25.97 3.06
CA ARG A 259 8.68 26.39 2.53
C ARG A 259 8.52 27.50 1.47
N SER A 260 9.39 28.49 1.54
CA SER A 260 9.58 29.47 0.46
C SER A 260 10.29 28.79 -0.70
N SER A 261 9.75 28.86 -1.92
CA SER A 261 10.40 28.30 -3.11
C SER A 261 11.75 28.99 -3.34
N SER A 262 12.85 28.23 -3.30
CA SER A 262 14.17 28.70 -3.74
C SER A 262 14.15 28.88 -5.27
N PRO A 263 14.82 29.89 -5.86
CA PRO A 263 14.96 29.97 -7.30
C PRO A 263 15.87 28.83 -7.77
N SER A 264 15.33 27.93 -8.59
CA SER A 264 16.07 26.86 -9.25
C SER A 264 17.24 27.44 -10.06
N GLY A 265 18.46 26.98 -9.76
CA GLY A 265 19.66 27.31 -10.52
C GLY A 265 19.56 26.87 -11.97
N ALA A 266 19.77 27.80 -12.88
CA ALA A 266 19.86 27.55 -14.32
C ALA A 266 21.12 26.72 -14.63
N CYS A 267 20.93 25.50 -15.11
CA CYS A 267 21.97 24.71 -15.75
C CYS A 267 22.23 25.32 -17.15
N GLY A 268 23.45 25.84 -17.36
CA GLY A 268 23.84 26.53 -18.59
C GLY A 268 23.89 25.59 -19.79
N ALA A 269 22.98 25.79 -20.74
CA ALA A 269 23.06 25.19 -22.07
C ALA A 269 24.04 25.98 -22.96
N ILE A 270 24.80 25.19 -23.70
CA ILE A 270 25.91 25.52 -24.58
C ILE A 270 25.41 26.37 -25.76
N GLY A 271 26.01 27.54 -25.96
CA GLY A 271 25.90 28.35 -27.18
C GLY A 271 27.28 28.49 -27.80
N GLY A 272 27.54 27.76 -28.90
CA GLY A 272 28.78 27.86 -29.65
C GLY A 272 28.77 29.07 -30.59
N HIS A 273 29.90 29.78 -30.69
CA HIS A 273 30.30 30.52 -31.89
C HIS A 273 31.79 30.88 -31.85
N GLY A 274 32.49 30.55 -32.94
CA GLY A 274 33.56 31.37 -33.51
C GLY A 274 34.99 31.08 -33.07
N GLY A 275 35.87 30.79 -34.03
CA GLY A 275 37.27 31.18 -33.94
C GLY A 275 38.30 30.19 -34.49
N HIS A 276 38.66 30.37 -35.76
CA HIS A 276 39.86 29.84 -36.39
C HIS A 276 41.13 29.94 -35.51
N ARG A 277 41.98 28.91 -35.53
CA ARG A 277 43.33 28.99 -36.11
C ARG A 277 44.03 27.63 -36.06
N ALA A 278 44.65 27.30 -37.19
CA ALA A 278 45.58 26.20 -37.36
C ALA A 278 46.86 26.43 -36.54
N PHE A 279 47.43 25.37 -35.98
CA PHE A 279 48.88 25.18 -35.94
C PHE A 279 49.23 23.69 -35.98
N SER A 280 50.28 23.43 -36.74
CA SER A 280 50.84 22.16 -37.16
C SER A 280 51.72 21.47 -36.11
N SER A 281 52.15 20.25 -36.48
CA SER A 281 53.30 19.47 -35.98
C SER A 281 53.02 18.64 -34.73
N SER A 282 53.56 17.46 -34.50
CA SER A 282 54.22 16.39 -35.28
C SER A 282 54.75 15.40 -34.23
N ALA A 283 54.71 14.08 -34.52
CA ALA A 283 55.43 13.00 -33.81
C ALA A 283 55.07 12.79 -32.31
N GLY A 284 55.12 11.61 -31.71
CA GLY A 284 55.56 10.29 -32.13
C GLY A 284 55.68 9.40 -30.88
N LEU A 285 55.22 8.16 -31.00
CA LEU A 285 55.77 6.92 -30.43
C LEU A 285 56.00 6.76 -28.89
N ARG A 286 55.41 5.65 -28.40
CA ARG A 286 55.91 4.63 -27.43
C ARG A 286 56.35 5.17 -26.06
N GLY A 287 55.72 4.80 -24.95
CA GLY A 287 55.53 3.43 -24.46
C GLY A 287 56.62 3.14 -23.42
N LEU A 288 56.24 2.81 -22.18
CA LEU A 288 56.88 1.82 -21.30
C LEU A 288 56.31 1.88 -19.88
N SER A 289 55.89 0.70 -19.44
CA SER A 289 55.68 0.26 -18.06
C SER A 289 56.95 0.35 -17.21
N TRP A 290 56.82 0.53 -15.88
CA TRP A 290 57.35 -0.45 -14.91
C TRP A 290 56.84 -0.22 -13.47
N GLN A 291 56.24 -1.29 -12.94
CA GLN A 291 56.26 -1.87 -11.59
C GLN A 291 56.40 -1.00 -10.32
N GLY A 292 55.45 -1.21 -9.41
CA GLY A 292 55.70 -2.07 -8.24
C GLY A 292 55.52 -1.45 -6.86
N ARG A 293 54.58 -2.00 -6.07
CA ARG A 293 54.82 -2.45 -4.69
C ARG A 293 53.66 -3.31 -4.15
N ARG A 294 54.03 -4.37 -3.44
CA ARG A 294 53.21 -5.38 -2.76
C ARG A 294 52.96 -4.99 -1.30
N SER A 295 51.84 -5.43 -0.73
CA SER A 295 51.70 -6.08 0.59
C SER A 295 50.24 -6.53 0.80
N PHE A 296 49.94 -7.83 0.74
CA PHE A 296 49.75 -8.78 1.87
C PHE A 296 48.41 -8.62 2.63
N GLY A 297 47.58 -9.67 2.58
CA GLY A 297 46.79 -10.11 3.74
C GLY A 297 45.32 -10.47 3.52
N SER A 298 45.01 -11.74 3.78
CA SER A 298 43.73 -12.35 4.20
C SER A 298 42.87 -13.04 3.13
N GLU A 299 42.82 -14.37 3.25
CA GLU A 299 41.91 -15.27 2.54
C GLU A 299 40.50 -15.12 3.13
N ALA A 300 39.62 -14.48 2.38
CA ALA A 300 38.19 -14.71 2.42
C ALA A 300 37.80 -15.26 1.05
N ARG A 301 37.11 -16.41 1.00
CA ARG A 301 36.56 -16.94 -0.25
C ARG A 301 35.46 -15.99 -0.72
N GLU A 302 35.81 -15.08 -1.62
CA GLU A 302 34.84 -14.27 -2.37
C GLU A 302 34.01 -15.18 -3.28
N VAL A 303 32.69 -15.10 -3.12
CA VAL A 303 31.74 -15.55 -4.13
C VAL A 303 31.91 -14.62 -5.33
N HIS A 304 32.52 -15.11 -6.40
CA HIS A 304 32.66 -14.36 -7.64
C HIS A 304 31.28 -14.08 -8.25
N VAL A 305 30.76 -12.87 -8.02
CA VAL A 305 29.71 -12.27 -8.85
C VAL A 305 30.36 -11.96 -10.20
N ALA A 306 30.10 -12.80 -11.20
CA ALA A 306 30.60 -12.60 -12.55
C ALA A 306 30.10 -11.26 -13.09
N GLN A 307 31.02 -10.34 -13.40
CA GLN A 307 30.70 -9.10 -14.11
C GLN A 307 30.28 -9.44 -15.54
N HIS A 308 28.98 -9.41 -15.81
CA HIS A 308 28.44 -9.54 -17.15
C HIS A 308 28.48 -8.19 -17.89
N LYS A 309 29.01 -8.22 -19.12
CA LYS A 309 29.15 -7.05 -19.99
C LYS A 309 27.82 -6.75 -20.67
N VAL A 310 27.30 -5.56 -20.43
CA VAL A 310 26.12 -4.98 -21.10
C VAL A 310 26.36 -4.92 -22.62
N GLY A 311 25.45 -5.51 -23.39
CA GLY A 311 25.45 -5.47 -24.87
C GLY A 311 25.07 -4.09 -25.44
N PRO A 312 25.40 -3.82 -26.72
CA PRO A 312 25.34 -2.48 -27.30
C PRO A 312 23.91 -1.97 -27.55
N GLN A 313 23.72 -0.67 -27.28
CA GLN A 313 22.49 0.11 -27.47
C GLN A 313 22.03 0.14 -28.95
N GLY A 314 20.79 -0.30 -29.20
CA GLY A 314 19.98 0.00 -30.38
C GLY A 314 18.61 0.55 -29.92
N HIS A 315 18.09 1.58 -30.59
CA HIS A 315 17.06 2.48 -30.06
C HIS A 315 15.66 1.84 -29.80
N GLY A 316 15.28 1.66 -28.52
CA GLY A 316 13.88 1.52 -28.05
C GLY A 316 13.44 0.12 -27.56
N ARG A 317 12.49 0.07 -26.60
CA ARG A 317 12.07 -1.10 -25.78
C ARG A 317 11.66 -2.32 -26.64
N LYS A 318 11.94 -3.54 -26.16
CA LYS A 318 11.41 -4.86 -26.58
C LYS A 318 11.01 -5.57 -25.31
N LEU A 319 9.76 -5.40 -24.89
CA LEU A 319 9.29 -5.48 -23.50
C LEU A 319 10.02 -6.56 -22.69
N ASN A 320 10.47 -6.31 -21.46
CA ASN A 320 11.49 -7.18 -20.87
C ASN A 320 11.39 -7.38 -19.36
N ALA A 321 11.33 -8.63 -18.91
CA ALA A 321 11.73 -9.02 -17.56
C ALA A 321 12.11 -10.50 -17.63
N TRP A 322 13.26 -10.78 -18.24
CA TRP A 322 13.80 -12.13 -18.43
C TRP A 322 13.97 -12.86 -17.09
N THR A 323 14.28 -12.13 -16.02
CA THR A 323 14.56 -12.68 -14.69
C THR A 323 13.70 -12.03 -13.61
N GLN A 324 13.66 -12.62 -12.41
CA GLN A 324 13.00 -12.01 -11.24
C GLN A 324 13.89 -11.00 -10.49
N TRP A 325 15.19 -10.92 -10.81
CA TRP A 325 16.19 -10.23 -9.98
C TRP A 325 17.04 -9.19 -10.70
N GLY A 326 16.93 -9.10 -12.04
CA GLY A 326 17.58 -8.04 -12.83
C GLY A 326 17.22 -6.65 -12.30
N GLU A 327 18.07 -5.65 -12.56
CA GLU A 327 17.86 -4.29 -12.04
C GLU A 327 16.55 -3.72 -12.59
N LEU A 328 15.60 -3.44 -11.70
CA LEU A 328 14.26 -3.00 -12.07
C LEU A 328 14.29 -1.58 -12.63
N LYS A 329 13.60 -1.36 -13.74
CA LYS A 329 13.51 -0.04 -14.41
C LYS A 329 12.09 0.46 -14.55
N GLU A 330 11.12 -0.44 -14.72
CA GLU A 330 9.71 -0.09 -14.83
C GLU A 330 8.82 -1.21 -14.28
N CYS A 331 7.82 -0.84 -13.48
CA CYS A 331 6.78 -1.76 -13.04
C CYS A 331 5.42 -1.07 -12.89
N VAL A 332 4.37 -1.88 -12.90
CA VAL A 332 3.03 -1.51 -12.47
C VAL A 332 2.89 -1.84 -10.99
N VAL A 333 2.29 -0.94 -10.21
CA VAL A 333 1.90 -1.16 -8.80
C VAL A 333 0.37 -1.09 -8.71
N GLY A 334 -0.24 -2.05 -8.02
CA GLY A 334 -1.69 -2.15 -7.88
C GLY A 334 -2.37 -0.97 -7.17
N VAL A 335 -3.70 -1.05 -7.13
CA VAL A 335 -4.60 -0.12 -6.42
C VAL A 335 -5.69 -0.90 -5.70
N ALA A 336 -6.05 -0.46 -4.49
CA ALA A 336 -7.14 -1.04 -3.70
C ALA A 336 -8.49 -0.33 -3.94
N ASP A 337 -8.51 0.71 -4.79
CA ASP A 337 -9.69 1.54 -5.04
C ASP A 337 -10.93 0.72 -5.38
N ASN A 338 -12.04 1.07 -4.72
CA ASN A 338 -13.36 0.46 -4.89
C ASN A 338 -13.42 -1.05 -4.67
N ALA A 339 -12.41 -1.65 -4.03
CA ALA A 339 -12.35 -3.08 -3.81
C ALA A 339 -13.62 -3.63 -3.15
N CYS A 340 -14.02 -4.82 -3.58
CA CYS A 340 -15.12 -5.55 -2.97
C CYS A 340 -14.62 -6.81 -2.26
N PHE A 341 -15.45 -7.37 -1.39
CA PHE A 341 -15.28 -8.73 -0.92
C PHE A 341 -15.50 -9.69 -2.09
N PRO A 342 -14.61 -10.67 -2.31
CA PRO A 342 -14.81 -11.67 -3.35
C PRO A 342 -16.08 -12.47 -3.05
N PRO A 343 -16.97 -12.69 -4.04
CA PRO A 343 -18.17 -13.48 -3.83
C PRO A 343 -17.81 -14.96 -3.65
N VAL A 344 -18.66 -15.67 -2.90
CA VAL A 344 -18.61 -17.14 -2.81
C VAL A 344 -18.89 -17.73 -4.19
N GLN A 345 -18.00 -18.59 -4.68
CA GLN A 345 -18.06 -19.13 -6.04
C GLN A 345 -17.35 -20.49 -6.12
N PRO A 346 -17.53 -21.28 -7.20
CA PRO A 346 -16.89 -22.60 -7.33
C PRO A 346 -15.37 -22.64 -7.13
N ALA A 347 -14.68 -21.59 -7.59
CA ALA A 347 -13.23 -21.45 -7.47
C ALA A 347 -12.76 -20.98 -6.09
N MET A 348 -13.65 -20.46 -5.25
CA MET A 348 -13.28 -19.79 -4.01
C MET A 348 -14.43 -19.79 -2.99
N ILE A 349 -14.21 -20.45 -1.85
CA ILE A 349 -15.03 -20.32 -0.65
C ILE A 349 -14.24 -19.52 0.38
N PRO A 350 -14.49 -18.21 0.53
CA PRO A 350 -13.72 -17.37 1.43
C PRO A 350 -14.11 -17.55 2.90
N GLU A 351 -13.13 -17.38 3.79
CA GLU A 351 -13.31 -17.49 5.23
C GLU A 351 -12.82 -16.25 6.00
N ILE A 352 -13.52 -15.93 7.11
CA ILE A 352 -13.12 -14.85 8.03
C ILE A 352 -12.07 -15.40 9.00
N ASN A 353 -10.85 -14.86 8.97
CA ASN A 353 -9.71 -15.30 9.78
C ASN A 353 -9.83 -14.91 11.25
N ASP A 354 -10.46 -13.77 11.53
CA ASP A 354 -10.66 -13.27 12.88
C ASP A 354 -11.86 -14.00 13.53
N PRO A 355 -11.66 -14.78 14.61
CA PRO A 355 -12.74 -15.54 15.25
C PRO A 355 -13.82 -14.65 15.88
N VAL A 356 -13.46 -13.46 16.35
CA VAL A 356 -14.41 -12.50 16.94
C VAL A 356 -15.29 -11.93 15.85
N LEU A 357 -14.70 -11.43 14.76
CA LEU A 357 -15.44 -10.92 13.62
C LEU A 357 -16.29 -12.00 12.95
N ARG A 358 -15.78 -13.24 12.85
CA ARG A 358 -16.55 -14.39 12.36
C ARG A 358 -17.83 -14.59 13.18
N ASN A 359 -17.73 -14.51 14.51
CA ASN A 359 -18.90 -14.65 15.39
C ASN A 359 -19.88 -13.46 15.29
N VAL A 360 -19.37 -12.25 15.00
CA VAL A 360 -20.20 -11.04 14.88
C VAL A 360 -20.91 -10.98 13.53
N LEU A 361 -20.21 -11.28 12.44
CA LEU A 361 -20.74 -11.19 11.08
C LEU A 361 -21.56 -12.42 10.69
N GLY A 362 -21.20 -13.59 11.23
CA GLY A 362 -21.86 -14.87 10.94
C GLY A 362 -21.54 -15.42 9.55
N GLU A 363 -21.70 -14.60 8.52
CA GLU A 363 -21.46 -14.93 7.12
C GLU A 363 -20.38 -14.03 6.50
N TRP A 364 -19.84 -14.47 5.36
CA TRP A 364 -18.89 -13.68 4.57
C TRP A 364 -19.52 -12.36 4.09
N PRO A 365 -18.87 -11.20 4.28
CA PRO A 365 -19.39 -9.93 3.80
C PRO A 365 -19.50 -9.85 2.28
N ARG A 366 -20.39 -8.99 1.78
CA ARG A 366 -20.64 -8.78 0.34
C ARG A 366 -20.40 -7.34 -0.06
N GLY A 367 -20.17 -7.10 -1.35
CA GLY A 367 -20.01 -5.75 -1.89
C GLY A 367 -18.70 -5.09 -1.46
N ARG A 368 -18.70 -3.76 -1.38
CA ARG A 368 -17.47 -2.96 -1.17
C ARG A 368 -16.85 -3.20 0.21
N LYS A 369 -15.51 -3.29 0.25
CA LYS A 369 -14.74 -3.19 1.50
C LYS A 369 -14.90 -1.79 2.09
N SER A 370 -14.66 -1.66 3.39
CA SER A 370 -14.74 -0.36 4.06
C SER A 370 -13.71 0.61 3.49
N GLN A 371 -14.07 1.90 3.41
CA GLN A 371 -13.16 2.92 2.87
C GLN A 371 -11.86 3.00 3.67
N ARG A 372 -11.93 2.86 5.00
CA ARG A 372 -10.75 2.77 5.88
C ARG A 372 -9.78 1.65 5.46
N CYS A 373 -10.29 0.48 5.09
CA CYS A 373 -9.48 -0.65 4.66
C CYS A 373 -8.85 -0.40 3.28
N ILE A 374 -9.58 0.28 2.39
CA ILE A 374 -9.09 0.69 1.07
C ILE A 374 -7.99 1.75 1.22
N ASP A 375 -8.23 2.80 2.01
CA ASP A 375 -7.30 3.90 2.23
C ASP A 375 -6.00 3.42 2.87
N ALA A 376 -6.08 2.54 3.88
CA ALA A 376 -4.90 1.99 4.54
C ALA A 376 -4.01 1.17 3.58
N ALA A 377 -4.62 0.36 2.70
CA ALA A 377 -3.88 -0.39 1.69
C ALA A 377 -3.32 0.53 0.60
N ASN A 378 -4.08 1.52 0.15
CA ASN A 378 -3.61 2.51 -0.82
C ASN A 378 -2.46 3.35 -0.28
N GLN A 379 -2.46 3.69 1.01
CA GLN A 379 -1.32 4.37 1.65
C GLN A 379 -0.04 3.53 1.57
N GLU A 380 -0.12 2.22 1.79
CA GLU A 380 1.03 1.31 1.67
C GLU A 380 1.46 1.10 0.22
N LEU A 381 0.52 0.97 -0.72
CA LEU A 381 0.80 0.87 -2.16
C LEU A 381 1.46 2.15 -2.69
N ASP A 382 0.99 3.32 -2.25
CA ASP A 382 1.58 4.61 -2.59
C ASP A 382 2.97 4.78 -1.96
N ASN A 383 3.18 4.27 -0.75
CA ASN A 383 4.52 4.22 -0.16
C ASN A 383 5.46 3.32 -0.96
N LEU A 384 5.00 2.16 -1.43
CA LEU A 384 5.78 1.29 -2.31
C LEU A 384 6.16 2.03 -3.61
N VAL A 385 5.23 2.79 -4.20
CA VAL A 385 5.52 3.66 -5.35
C VAL A 385 6.62 4.67 -5.02
N ASN A 386 6.50 5.40 -3.91
CA ASN A 386 7.51 6.39 -3.50
C ASN A 386 8.89 5.77 -3.30
N VAL A 387 8.95 4.58 -2.70
CA VAL A 387 10.20 3.84 -2.50
C VAL A 387 10.80 3.40 -3.84
N LEU A 388 10.00 2.84 -4.73
CA LEU A 388 10.44 2.43 -6.07
C LEU A 388 10.96 3.62 -6.89
N GLU A 389 10.24 4.75 -6.88
CA GLU A 389 10.66 5.96 -7.58
C GLU A 389 11.92 6.58 -6.98
N GLY A 390 12.08 6.51 -5.64
CA GLY A 390 13.31 6.88 -4.94
C GLY A 390 14.52 6.01 -5.36
N GLU A 391 14.27 4.76 -5.72
CA GLU A 391 15.27 3.83 -6.30
C GLU A 391 15.45 3.99 -7.82
N GLY A 392 14.79 4.98 -8.43
CA GLY A 392 14.91 5.28 -9.87
C GLY A 392 14.08 4.38 -10.78
N VAL A 393 13.11 3.64 -10.22
CA VAL A 393 12.17 2.81 -10.98
C VAL A 393 11.00 3.66 -11.44
N LYS A 394 10.64 3.58 -12.74
CA LYS A 394 9.41 4.18 -13.23
C LYS A 394 8.21 3.35 -12.77
N THR A 395 7.24 3.97 -12.11
CA THR A 395 6.02 3.27 -11.69
C THR A 395 4.83 3.63 -12.59
N LEU A 396 3.94 2.66 -12.79
CA LEU A 396 2.67 2.78 -13.50
C LEU A 396 1.55 2.29 -12.57
N ARG A 397 0.32 2.78 -12.75
CA ARG A 397 -0.84 2.39 -11.92
C ARG A 397 -2.01 1.95 -12.79
N PRO A 398 -2.74 0.88 -12.43
CA PRO A 398 -3.98 0.49 -13.10
C PRO A 398 -5.04 1.59 -13.08
N GLU A 399 -5.99 1.53 -14.01
CA GLU A 399 -7.20 2.33 -13.98
C GLU A 399 -8.06 1.96 -12.76
N VAL A 400 -8.62 2.98 -12.12
CA VAL A 400 -9.62 2.78 -11.05
C VAL A 400 -10.93 2.34 -11.67
N MET A 401 -11.37 1.14 -11.31
CA MET A 401 -12.62 0.54 -11.79
C MET A 401 -13.67 0.52 -10.68
N ASP A 402 -14.95 0.40 -11.07
CA ASP A 402 -16.03 0.10 -10.15
C ASP A 402 -16.24 -1.41 -10.04
N TRP A 403 -15.61 -2.02 -9.04
CA TRP A 403 -15.67 -3.47 -8.82
C TRP A 403 -17.03 -3.95 -8.27
N SER A 404 -17.91 -3.05 -7.85
CA SER A 404 -19.24 -3.42 -7.38
C SER A 404 -20.20 -3.77 -8.52
N GLN A 405 -19.81 -3.55 -9.77
CA GLN A 405 -20.64 -3.92 -10.91
C GLN A 405 -20.75 -5.43 -11.05
N PRO A 406 -21.99 -5.97 -11.13
CA PRO A 406 -22.20 -7.38 -11.35
C PRO A 406 -21.71 -7.78 -12.74
N LEU A 407 -21.21 -9.01 -12.83
CA LEU A 407 -20.72 -9.60 -14.07
C LEU A 407 -21.62 -10.76 -14.46
N ARG A 408 -22.02 -10.80 -15.74
CA ARG A 408 -22.78 -11.90 -16.32
C ARG A 408 -22.25 -12.28 -17.70
N THR A 409 -22.00 -13.58 -17.89
CA THR A 409 -21.73 -14.21 -19.18
C THR A 409 -22.89 -15.15 -19.54
N PRO A 410 -22.88 -15.83 -20.70
CA PRO A 410 -23.87 -16.87 -20.99
C PRO A 410 -23.85 -18.06 -20.02
N LEU A 411 -22.72 -18.31 -19.34
CA LEU A 411 -22.48 -19.52 -18.55
C LEU A 411 -22.43 -19.29 -17.04
N PHE A 412 -22.17 -18.05 -16.60
CA PHE A 412 -22.14 -17.73 -15.17
C PHE A 412 -22.52 -16.27 -14.89
N ALA A 413 -22.80 -15.99 -13.62
CA ALA A 413 -22.94 -14.64 -13.10
C ALA A 413 -22.33 -14.55 -11.70
N VAL A 414 -21.85 -13.36 -11.33
CA VAL A 414 -21.39 -13.01 -9.98
C VAL A 414 -21.90 -11.63 -9.60
N GLU A 415 -22.16 -11.43 -8.30
CA GLU A 415 -22.80 -10.21 -7.78
C GLU A 415 -21.88 -8.98 -7.81
N ASN A 416 -20.56 -9.18 -7.70
CA ASN A 416 -19.53 -8.16 -7.87
C ASN A 416 -18.23 -8.78 -8.37
N GLN A 417 -17.30 -7.93 -8.79
CA GLN A 417 -15.92 -8.27 -9.10
C GLN A 417 -15.00 -7.95 -7.90
N TYR A 418 -13.70 -8.19 -8.01
CA TYR A 418 -12.80 -8.13 -6.85
C TYR A 418 -12.06 -6.79 -6.65
N VAL A 419 -10.87 -6.64 -7.24
CA VAL A 419 -9.95 -5.51 -7.04
C VAL A 419 -8.79 -5.57 -8.07
N ALA A 420 -8.08 -4.47 -8.32
CA ALA A 420 -6.82 -4.45 -9.08
C ALA A 420 -5.57 -4.24 -8.19
N CYS A 421 -5.55 -4.93 -7.05
CA CYS A 421 -4.45 -4.84 -6.08
C CYS A 421 -3.30 -5.76 -6.49
N CYS A 422 -3.58 -7.05 -6.72
CA CYS A 422 -2.60 -8.05 -7.13
C CYS A 422 -2.44 -8.12 -8.65
N VAL A 423 -1.85 -7.08 -9.24
CA VAL A 423 -1.69 -6.99 -10.71
C VAL A 423 -0.87 -8.13 -11.32
N ARG A 424 0.01 -8.76 -10.54
CA ARG A 424 0.83 -9.93 -10.94
C ARG A 424 -0.01 -11.09 -11.44
N ASP A 425 -1.20 -11.26 -10.90
CA ASP A 425 -2.06 -12.40 -11.17
C ASP A 425 -2.66 -12.33 -12.58
N THR A 426 -2.82 -11.11 -13.11
CA THR A 426 -3.55 -10.87 -14.36
C THR A 426 -2.66 -10.87 -15.60
N VAL A 427 -1.37 -10.55 -15.45
CA VAL A 427 -0.46 -10.34 -16.57
C VAL A 427 1.00 -10.61 -16.19
N ILE A 428 1.75 -11.17 -17.13
CA ILE A 428 3.19 -11.39 -17.01
C ILE A 428 3.95 -10.92 -18.25
N THR A 429 5.16 -10.40 -18.04
CA THR A 429 6.12 -10.08 -19.10
C THR A 429 7.08 -11.26 -19.29
N VAL A 430 7.21 -11.78 -20.51
CA VAL A 430 8.13 -12.87 -20.85
C VAL A 430 8.87 -12.51 -22.14
N GLY A 431 10.08 -11.97 -21.97
CA GLY A 431 10.75 -11.25 -23.05
C GLY A 431 9.78 -10.26 -23.69
N LYS A 432 9.86 -10.10 -25.01
CA LYS A 432 9.04 -9.16 -25.79
C LYS A 432 7.51 -9.39 -25.73
N THR A 433 7.02 -10.36 -24.96
CA THR A 433 5.61 -10.70 -24.88
C THR A 433 5.01 -10.29 -23.53
N ALA A 434 3.93 -9.52 -23.53
CA ALA A 434 3.02 -9.44 -22.39
C ALA A 434 1.86 -10.42 -22.60
N ILE A 435 1.63 -11.27 -21.60
CA ILE A 435 0.61 -12.34 -21.63
C ILE A 435 -0.47 -12.00 -20.60
N GLU A 436 -1.69 -11.75 -21.07
CA GLU A 436 -2.88 -11.69 -20.22
C GLU A 436 -3.27 -13.12 -19.81
N ALA A 437 -3.38 -13.36 -18.52
CA ALA A 437 -3.74 -14.66 -17.95
C ALA A 437 -5.21 -15.03 -18.25
N ALA A 438 -5.47 -16.33 -18.31
CA ALA A 438 -6.81 -16.88 -18.55
C ALA A 438 -7.75 -16.57 -17.36
N MET A 439 -7.19 -16.62 -16.15
CA MET A 439 -7.85 -16.55 -14.84
C MET A 439 -8.72 -17.78 -14.53
N SER A 440 -8.84 -18.16 -13.25
CA SER A 440 -9.70 -19.28 -12.81
C SER A 440 -10.99 -18.86 -12.08
N ARG A 441 -11.06 -17.61 -11.64
CA ARG A 441 -12.17 -17.07 -10.82
C ARG A 441 -13.11 -16.17 -11.60
N ARG A 442 -14.43 -16.34 -11.39
CA ARG A 442 -15.49 -15.61 -12.09
C ARG A 442 -15.46 -14.12 -11.79
N ASP A 443 -15.21 -13.72 -10.55
CA ASP A 443 -15.10 -12.32 -10.12
C ASP A 443 -13.86 -11.58 -10.65
N ARG A 444 -12.91 -12.31 -11.27
CA ARG A 444 -11.68 -11.76 -11.87
C ARG A 444 -11.69 -11.80 -13.41
N TYR A 445 -12.80 -12.20 -14.03
CA TYR A 445 -12.86 -12.42 -15.49
C TYR A 445 -12.44 -11.20 -16.32
N PHE A 446 -12.82 -10.00 -15.88
CA PHE A 446 -12.50 -8.71 -16.50
C PHE A 446 -11.48 -7.87 -15.73
N GLU A 447 -10.78 -8.44 -14.74
CA GLU A 447 -9.79 -7.70 -13.94
C GLU A 447 -8.68 -7.09 -14.79
N ILE A 448 -8.30 -7.79 -15.87
CA ILE A 448 -7.33 -7.32 -16.87
C ILE A 448 -7.66 -5.96 -17.49
N LEU A 449 -8.94 -5.55 -17.46
CA LEU A 449 -9.34 -4.25 -17.99
C LEU A 449 -8.69 -3.09 -17.23
N ALA A 450 -8.39 -3.25 -15.94
CA ALA A 450 -7.72 -2.21 -15.14
C ALA A 450 -6.31 -1.89 -15.66
N VAL A 451 -5.58 -2.86 -16.21
CA VAL A 451 -4.23 -2.64 -16.78
C VAL A 451 -4.22 -2.50 -18.30
N ARG A 452 -5.40 -2.50 -18.93
CA ARG A 452 -5.52 -2.53 -20.39
C ARG A 452 -5.00 -1.26 -21.06
N GLN A 453 -5.17 -0.10 -20.42
CA GLN A 453 -4.62 1.15 -20.95
C GLN A 453 -3.09 1.14 -20.92
N ILE A 454 -2.48 0.64 -19.84
CA ILE A 454 -1.03 0.43 -19.75
C ILE A 454 -0.56 -0.48 -20.90
N LEU A 455 -1.20 -1.63 -21.10
CA LEU A 455 -0.85 -2.55 -22.20
C LEU A 455 -0.92 -1.88 -23.58
N ARG A 456 -1.97 -1.07 -23.84
CA ARG A 456 -2.11 -0.30 -25.09
C ARG A 456 -0.96 0.68 -25.28
N ASP A 457 -0.58 1.40 -24.24
CA ASP A 457 0.49 2.39 -24.32
C ASP A 457 1.86 1.73 -24.46
N LEU A 458 2.09 0.63 -23.74
CA LEU A 458 3.31 -0.17 -23.88
C LEU A 458 3.47 -0.70 -25.31
N TRP A 459 2.38 -1.22 -25.89
CA TRP A 459 2.36 -1.75 -27.25
C TRP A 459 2.55 -0.67 -28.33
N ARG A 460 2.01 0.54 -28.10
CA ARG A 460 2.21 1.69 -29.01
C ARG A 460 3.64 2.21 -28.98
N GLU A 461 4.27 2.20 -27.80
CA GLU A 461 5.63 2.65 -27.59
C GLU A 461 6.68 1.63 -28.09
N ASP A 462 6.35 0.33 -28.06
CA ASP A 462 7.23 -0.76 -28.47
C ASP A 462 6.67 -1.50 -29.71
N PRO A 463 7.12 -1.14 -30.93
CA PRO A 463 6.60 -1.71 -32.18
C PRO A 463 6.79 -3.22 -32.34
N GLU A 464 7.59 -3.86 -31.49
CA GLU A 464 7.86 -5.30 -31.57
C GLU A 464 7.42 -6.05 -30.30
N MET A 465 6.76 -5.36 -29.37
CA MET A 465 6.02 -5.98 -28.28
C MET A 465 4.91 -6.86 -28.84
N LEU A 466 4.91 -8.11 -28.40
CA LEU A 466 3.79 -9.02 -28.60
C LEU A 466 2.83 -8.86 -27.42
N TRP A 467 1.59 -8.51 -27.72
CA TRP A 467 0.52 -8.49 -26.73
C TRP A 467 -0.40 -9.68 -26.99
N LYS A 468 -0.45 -10.61 -26.05
CA LYS A 468 -1.16 -11.89 -26.16
C LYS A 468 -2.15 -12.03 -25.02
N ALA A 469 -3.38 -12.44 -25.35
CA ALA A 469 -4.34 -12.90 -24.36
C ALA A 469 -4.46 -14.41 -24.46
N ALA A 470 -4.38 -15.10 -23.32
CA ALA A 470 -4.73 -16.52 -23.26
C ALA A 470 -6.22 -16.73 -23.61
N PRO A 471 -6.60 -17.94 -24.05
CA PRO A 471 -8.01 -18.29 -24.23
C PRO A 471 -8.79 -18.00 -22.94
N LYS A 472 -9.83 -17.17 -23.03
CA LYS A 472 -10.70 -16.90 -21.89
C LYS A 472 -11.51 -18.16 -21.58
N PRO A 473 -11.40 -18.75 -20.36
CA PRO A 473 -12.11 -19.97 -20.03
C PRO A 473 -13.62 -19.76 -20.02
N SER A 474 -14.36 -20.85 -20.16
CA SER A 474 -15.82 -20.87 -20.02
C SER A 474 -16.26 -20.43 -18.62
N MET A 475 -15.51 -20.84 -17.59
CA MET A 475 -15.89 -20.78 -16.18
C MET A 475 -17.30 -21.31 -15.91
N ALA A 476 -17.76 -22.26 -16.74
CA ALA A 476 -18.99 -23.01 -16.51
C ALA A 476 -18.86 -23.87 -15.25
N ASP A 477 -19.99 -24.33 -14.71
CA ASP A 477 -19.98 -25.13 -13.46
C ASP A 477 -19.17 -26.43 -13.61
N ASP A 478 -19.14 -27.03 -14.80
CA ASP A 478 -18.40 -28.26 -15.10
C ASP A 478 -16.88 -28.05 -15.27
N MET A 479 -16.41 -26.79 -15.36
CA MET A 479 -14.99 -26.46 -15.27
C MET A 479 -14.42 -26.76 -13.87
N TYR A 480 -15.28 -26.77 -12.85
CA TYR A 480 -14.91 -26.90 -11.45
C TYR A 480 -15.28 -28.27 -10.86
N ASP A 481 -14.42 -28.79 -9.98
CA ASP A 481 -14.76 -29.91 -9.09
C ASP A 481 -15.17 -29.36 -7.72
N LEU A 482 -16.48 -29.19 -7.52
CA LEU A 482 -17.02 -28.68 -6.26
C LEU A 482 -16.79 -29.61 -5.07
N SER A 483 -16.61 -30.92 -5.31
CA SER A 483 -16.38 -31.88 -4.22
C SER A 483 -15.06 -31.62 -3.48
N TRP A 484 -14.11 -30.92 -4.14
CA TRP A 484 -12.84 -30.50 -3.56
C TRP A 484 -12.99 -29.76 -2.22
N TRP A 485 -14.05 -28.95 -2.09
CA TRP A 485 -14.32 -28.18 -0.88
C TRP A 485 -14.81 -29.06 0.29
N ASP A 486 -15.37 -30.23 -0.01
CA ASP A 486 -15.90 -31.19 0.96
C ASP A 486 -14.90 -32.31 1.30
N TRP A 487 -13.77 -32.41 0.58
CA TRP A 487 -12.75 -33.44 0.83
C TRP A 487 -12.13 -33.32 2.23
N THR A 488 -11.86 -34.46 2.86
CA THR A 488 -11.07 -34.51 4.10
C THR A 488 -9.61 -34.12 3.84
N ASP A 489 -8.84 -33.84 4.91
CA ASP A 489 -7.42 -33.57 4.77
C ASP A 489 -6.66 -34.75 4.14
N GLU A 490 -7.07 -36.00 4.42
CA GLU A 490 -6.51 -37.20 3.79
C GLU A 490 -6.81 -37.27 2.30
N GLU A 491 -8.05 -36.99 1.89
CA GLU A 491 -8.46 -36.95 0.48
C GLU A 491 -7.73 -35.83 -0.27
N ARG A 492 -7.68 -34.62 0.31
CA ARG A 492 -6.90 -33.49 -0.24
C ARG A 492 -5.43 -33.86 -0.38
N TYR A 493 -4.85 -34.50 0.63
CA TYR A 493 -3.46 -34.95 0.56
C TYR A 493 -3.24 -35.96 -0.57
N GLU A 494 -4.10 -36.99 -0.68
CA GLU A 494 -4.01 -37.99 -1.76
C GLU A 494 -4.12 -37.35 -3.16
N HIS A 495 -5.08 -36.45 -3.34
CA HIS A 495 -5.33 -35.79 -4.63
C HIS A 495 -4.28 -34.74 -4.99
N MET A 496 -3.70 -34.06 -4.00
CA MET A 496 -2.57 -33.14 -4.17
C MET A 496 -1.34 -33.87 -4.76
N HIS A 497 -1.04 -35.11 -4.34
CA HIS A 497 0.04 -35.91 -4.96
C HIS A 497 -0.25 -36.32 -6.41
N LYS A 498 -1.51 -36.17 -6.85
CA LYS A 498 -1.94 -36.33 -8.24
C LYS A 498 -2.09 -34.98 -8.95
N TYR A 499 -1.77 -33.87 -8.28
CA TYR A 499 -1.94 -32.48 -8.74
C TYR A 499 -3.36 -32.21 -9.27
N ARG A 500 -4.36 -32.70 -8.52
CA ARG A 500 -5.78 -32.48 -8.81
C ARG A 500 -6.38 -31.56 -7.74
N TYR A 501 -7.02 -30.49 -8.22
CA TYR A 501 -7.57 -29.42 -7.38
C TYR A 501 -9.02 -29.11 -7.80
N CYS A 502 -9.52 -27.93 -7.48
CA CYS A 502 -10.90 -27.51 -7.77
C CYS A 502 -11.17 -27.16 -9.25
N ILE A 503 -10.17 -27.21 -10.14
CA ILE A 503 -10.30 -26.97 -11.58
C ILE A 503 -9.90 -28.22 -12.39
N ASN A 504 -10.60 -28.50 -13.49
CA ASN A 504 -10.29 -29.61 -14.38
C ASN A 504 -9.22 -29.25 -15.44
N ASN A 505 -8.90 -30.16 -16.38
CA ASN A 505 -7.91 -29.96 -17.45
C ASN A 505 -8.49 -29.79 -18.87
N GLU A 506 -9.81 -29.56 -19.01
CA GLU A 506 -10.50 -29.55 -20.31
C GLU A 506 -10.19 -28.30 -21.15
N GLU A 507 -9.89 -27.17 -20.50
CA GLU A 507 -9.51 -25.91 -21.17
C GLU A 507 -8.31 -25.23 -20.48
N PRO A 508 -7.54 -24.37 -21.17
CA PRO A 508 -6.38 -23.71 -20.58
C PRO A 508 -6.77 -22.72 -19.46
N ILE A 509 -6.29 -22.96 -18.24
CA ILE A 509 -6.54 -22.12 -17.07
C ILE A 509 -5.20 -21.85 -16.38
N PHE A 510 -4.89 -20.58 -16.11
CA PHE A 510 -3.77 -20.16 -15.28
C PHE A 510 -3.97 -18.71 -14.82
N ASP A 511 -3.54 -18.42 -13.59
CA ASP A 511 -3.18 -17.08 -13.14
C ASP A 511 -1.69 -16.84 -13.44
N ALA A 512 -1.29 -15.61 -13.75
CA ALA A 512 0.10 -15.29 -14.06
C ALA A 512 1.05 -15.45 -12.86
N ALA A 513 0.52 -15.37 -11.63
CA ALA A 513 1.28 -15.55 -10.39
C ALA A 513 1.64 -17.02 -10.08
N ASP A 514 1.15 -18.00 -10.85
CA ASP A 514 1.67 -19.39 -10.81
C ASP A 514 3.00 -19.55 -11.58
N ILE A 515 3.47 -18.49 -12.25
CA ILE A 515 4.64 -18.50 -13.13
C ILE A 515 5.81 -17.75 -12.48
N THR A 516 7.00 -18.35 -12.53
CA THR A 516 8.26 -17.67 -12.16
C THR A 516 9.32 -17.81 -13.27
N ARG A 517 10.20 -16.80 -13.41
CA ARG A 517 11.08 -16.63 -14.59
C ARG A 517 12.57 -16.71 -14.25
N CYS A 518 13.31 -17.47 -15.05
CA CYS A 518 14.76 -17.70 -14.96
C CYS A 518 15.46 -17.56 -16.32
N GLY A 519 15.26 -16.44 -17.02
CA GLY A 519 15.83 -16.23 -18.35
C GLY A 519 15.11 -17.07 -19.40
N LYS A 520 15.79 -18.04 -19.99
CA LYS A 520 15.20 -18.96 -20.99
C LYS A 520 14.18 -19.93 -20.40
N ASP A 521 14.23 -20.18 -19.10
CA ASP A 521 13.40 -21.17 -18.42
C ASP A 521 12.35 -20.46 -17.57
N ILE A 522 11.09 -20.86 -17.71
CA ILE A 522 10.01 -20.47 -16.80
C ILE A 522 9.46 -21.71 -16.11
N PHE A 523 9.08 -21.54 -14.85
CA PHE A 523 8.55 -22.59 -14.00
C PHE A 523 7.13 -22.25 -13.61
N VAL A 524 6.22 -23.20 -13.80
CA VAL A 524 4.78 -23.00 -13.61
C VAL A 524 4.26 -24.07 -12.66
N GLN A 525 3.58 -23.65 -11.61
CA GLN A 525 2.98 -24.56 -10.63
C GLN A 525 1.57 -24.98 -11.07
N PRO A 526 1.26 -26.29 -11.14
CA PRO A 526 -0.13 -26.75 -11.11
C PRO A 526 -0.76 -26.42 -9.75
N SER A 527 -1.93 -25.79 -9.75
CA SER A 527 -2.55 -25.24 -8.54
C SER A 527 -4.08 -25.18 -8.67
N MET A 528 -4.75 -24.58 -7.69
CA MET A 528 -6.18 -24.24 -7.79
C MET A 528 -6.48 -23.18 -8.87
N THR A 529 -5.45 -22.46 -9.33
CA THR A 529 -5.56 -21.39 -10.32
C THR A 529 -4.88 -21.72 -11.65
N CYS A 530 -4.12 -22.81 -11.74
CA CYS A 530 -3.38 -23.21 -12.94
C CYS A 530 -3.45 -24.73 -13.18
N ASN A 531 -3.87 -25.12 -14.39
CA ASN A 531 -3.97 -26.52 -14.79
C ASN A 531 -2.93 -26.90 -15.87
N TYR A 532 -2.80 -28.19 -16.17
CA TYR A 532 -1.80 -28.66 -17.14
C TYR A 532 -2.13 -28.21 -18.57
N ALA A 533 -3.39 -27.96 -18.90
CA ALA A 533 -3.78 -27.35 -20.17
C ALA A 533 -3.26 -25.91 -20.31
N GLY A 534 -3.27 -25.12 -19.23
CA GLY A 534 -2.67 -23.80 -19.15
C GLY A 534 -1.16 -23.85 -19.34
N ILE A 535 -0.48 -24.77 -18.63
CA ILE A 535 0.97 -24.98 -18.76
C ILE A 535 1.36 -25.38 -20.19
N GLU A 536 0.58 -26.28 -20.81
CA GLU A 536 0.82 -26.70 -22.19
C GLU A 536 0.54 -25.58 -23.21
N TRP A 537 -0.48 -24.75 -22.97
CA TRP A 537 -0.72 -23.54 -23.77
C TRP A 537 0.48 -22.59 -23.72
N LEU A 538 1.00 -22.30 -22.52
CA LEU A 538 2.20 -21.48 -22.32
C LEU A 538 3.41 -22.08 -23.04
N ARG A 539 3.61 -23.40 -22.93
CA ARG A 539 4.69 -24.12 -23.61
C ARG A 539 4.66 -23.93 -25.12
N ARG A 540 3.48 -24.08 -25.74
CA ARG A 540 3.31 -23.92 -27.19
C ARG A 540 3.47 -22.48 -27.64
N GLU A 541 2.95 -21.52 -26.88
CA GLU A 541 3.01 -20.10 -27.23
C GLU A 541 4.44 -19.54 -27.14
N LEU A 542 5.23 -20.02 -26.18
CA LEU A 542 6.56 -19.49 -25.88
C LEU A 542 7.71 -20.26 -26.57
N ALA A 543 7.50 -21.52 -26.96
CA ALA A 543 8.51 -22.32 -27.67
C ALA A 543 9.09 -21.66 -28.94
N PRO A 544 8.30 -20.98 -29.81
CA PRO A 544 8.84 -20.27 -30.98
C PRO A 544 9.81 -19.13 -30.63
N GLN A 545 9.79 -18.65 -29.39
CA GLN A 545 10.68 -17.61 -28.88
C GLN A 545 11.94 -18.19 -28.22
N GLY A 546 12.10 -19.52 -28.22
CA GLY A 546 13.24 -20.21 -27.59
C GLY A 546 13.14 -20.32 -26.06
N ILE A 547 11.93 -20.14 -25.51
CA ILE A 547 11.65 -20.17 -24.08
C ILE A 547 11.11 -21.56 -23.71
N ARG A 548 11.59 -22.09 -22.58
CA ARG A 548 11.26 -23.43 -22.07
C ARG A 548 10.34 -23.32 -20.87
N VAL A 549 9.27 -24.11 -20.86
CA VAL A 549 8.23 -24.08 -19.83
C VAL A 549 8.24 -25.40 -19.06
N HIS A 550 8.56 -25.32 -17.79
CA HIS A 550 8.71 -26.43 -16.86
C HIS A 550 7.59 -26.41 -15.82
N SER A 551 7.05 -27.57 -15.46
CA SER A 551 6.17 -27.68 -14.29
C SER A 551 6.99 -27.72 -12.99
N ALA A 552 6.54 -27.02 -11.95
CA ALA A 552 7.12 -27.09 -10.61
C ALA A 552 6.07 -27.62 -9.62
N HIS A 553 6.43 -28.64 -8.85
CA HIS A 553 5.49 -29.36 -8.00
C HIS A 553 5.84 -29.26 -6.51
N PHE A 554 4.80 -29.09 -5.68
CA PHE A 554 4.92 -28.90 -4.23
C PHE A 554 3.98 -29.87 -3.51
N PRO A 555 4.43 -31.09 -3.17
CA PRO A 555 3.57 -32.19 -2.73
C PRO A 555 3.16 -32.09 -1.25
N TYR A 556 3.09 -30.87 -0.70
CA TYR A 556 2.68 -30.58 0.69
C TYR A 556 1.84 -29.31 0.81
N ASP A 557 1.50 -28.64 -0.30
CA ASP A 557 0.59 -27.50 -0.29
C ASP A 557 -0.84 -27.97 -0.57
N LEU A 558 -1.67 -28.06 0.48
CA LEU A 558 -3.03 -28.63 0.41
C LEU A 558 -4.03 -27.76 -0.36
N ALA A 559 -3.76 -26.46 -0.46
CA ALA A 559 -4.60 -25.49 -1.17
C ALA A 559 -3.71 -24.49 -1.91
N PRO A 560 -2.98 -24.95 -2.94
CA PRO A 560 -2.01 -24.12 -3.62
C PRO A 560 -2.72 -23.05 -4.44
N SER A 561 -2.34 -21.80 -4.22
CA SER A 561 -2.67 -20.64 -5.03
C SER A 561 -1.41 -19.80 -5.17
N HIS A 562 -0.87 -19.74 -6.40
CA HIS A 562 0.34 -18.99 -6.77
C HIS A 562 1.66 -19.52 -6.17
N ILE A 563 2.75 -19.35 -6.93
CA ILE A 563 4.08 -19.92 -6.59
C ILE A 563 4.92 -18.97 -5.71
N ASP A 564 4.59 -17.69 -5.68
CA ASP A 564 5.38 -16.60 -5.10
C ASP A 564 5.27 -16.43 -3.57
N CYS A 565 4.56 -17.35 -2.90
CA CYS A 565 4.60 -17.60 -1.45
C CYS A 565 5.20 -18.98 -1.10
N THR A 566 5.83 -19.63 -2.08
CA THR A 566 6.32 -21.00 -1.97
C THR A 566 7.76 -21.13 -2.46
N PHE A 567 8.07 -20.51 -3.60
CA PHE A 567 9.36 -20.65 -4.28
C PHE A 567 9.79 -19.33 -4.94
N VAL A 568 10.57 -18.54 -4.21
CA VAL A 568 10.93 -17.16 -4.59
C VAL A 568 12.37 -17.10 -5.05
N ILE A 569 12.60 -16.74 -6.31
CA ILE A 569 13.94 -16.65 -6.86
C ILE A 569 14.59 -15.33 -6.44
N LEU A 570 15.72 -15.42 -5.74
CA LEU A 570 16.42 -14.25 -5.18
C LEU A 570 17.47 -13.68 -6.13
N GLY A 571 18.03 -14.53 -6.98
CA GLY A 571 19.16 -14.21 -7.84
C GLY A 571 19.60 -15.43 -8.64
N PRO A 572 20.66 -15.29 -9.46
CA PRO A 572 21.23 -16.42 -10.17
C PRO A 572 21.65 -17.51 -9.17
N HIS A 573 21.15 -18.73 -9.37
CA HIS A 573 21.48 -19.90 -8.55
C HIS A 573 21.03 -19.83 -7.08
N LEU A 574 20.10 -18.95 -6.71
CA LEU A 574 19.60 -18.84 -5.35
C LEU A 574 18.07 -18.71 -5.28
N VAL A 575 17.44 -19.59 -4.50
CA VAL A 575 16.00 -19.59 -4.25
C VAL A 575 15.72 -19.56 -2.74
N LEU A 576 14.77 -18.73 -2.34
CA LEU A 576 14.11 -18.77 -1.04
C LEU A 576 12.93 -19.75 -1.09
N THR A 577 12.96 -20.77 -0.24
CA THR A 577 11.95 -21.84 -0.22
C THR A 577 11.06 -21.73 1.02
N ASN A 578 9.78 -22.04 0.84
CA ASN A 578 8.86 -22.19 1.97
C ASN A 578 9.12 -23.55 2.65
N PRO A 579 9.52 -23.58 3.95
CA PRO A 579 9.86 -24.83 4.63
C PRO A 579 8.66 -25.77 4.84
N GLU A 580 7.42 -25.24 4.80
CA GLU A 580 6.19 -26.03 4.94
C GLU A 580 5.71 -26.58 3.59
N ARG A 581 6.27 -26.10 2.48
CA ARG A 581 5.86 -26.45 1.12
C ARG A 581 7.10 -26.76 0.26
N PRO A 582 7.90 -27.78 0.61
CA PRO A 582 9.11 -28.09 -0.15
C PRO A 582 8.76 -28.53 -1.57
N ILE A 583 9.63 -28.19 -2.52
CA ILE A 583 9.56 -28.64 -3.91
C ILE A 583 9.78 -30.17 -3.97
N ALA A 584 9.09 -30.86 -4.90
CA ALA A 584 9.23 -32.30 -5.10
C ALA A 584 10.69 -32.68 -5.42
N ASP A 585 11.15 -33.83 -4.90
CA ASP A 585 12.56 -34.26 -5.02
C ASP A 585 13.07 -34.29 -6.47
N ARG A 586 12.25 -34.81 -7.40
CA ARG A 586 12.57 -34.85 -8.84
C ARG A 586 12.79 -33.44 -9.40
N ASP A 587 11.96 -32.49 -8.99
CA ASP A 587 12.10 -31.11 -9.44
C ASP A 587 13.33 -30.48 -8.79
N ALA A 588 13.52 -30.66 -7.47
CA ALA A 588 14.68 -30.19 -6.73
C ALA A 588 16.02 -30.66 -7.33
N GLU A 589 16.09 -31.93 -7.76
CA GLU A 589 17.28 -32.50 -8.40
C GLU A 589 17.68 -31.72 -9.65
N PHE A 590 16.71 -31.39 -10.51
CA PHE A 590 16.95 -30.59 -11.72
C PHE A 590 17.55 -29.21 -11.42
N TRP A 591 17.06 -28.53 -10.38
CA TRP A 591 17.63 -27.26 -9.93
C TRP A 591 19.05 -27.43 -9.40
N LYS A 592 19.27 -28.41 -8.52
CA LYS A 592 20.59 -28.69 -7.91
C LYS A 592 21.64 -29.11 -8.94
N GLU A 593 21.27 -29.91 -9.94
CA GLU A 593 22.15 -30.31 -11.03
C GLU A 593 22.62 -29.12 -11.87
N ASN A 594 21.79 -28.09 -11.98
CA ASN A 594 22.11 -26.80 -12.60
C ASN A 594 22.71 -25.77 -11.62
N GLY A 595 23.14 -26.22 -10.44
CA GLY A 595 23.92 -25.42 -9.50
C GLY A 595 23.12 -24.50 -8.58
N TRP A 596 21.79 -24.63 -8.54
CA TRP A 596 20.94 -23.81 -7.69
C TRP A 596 20.99 -24.25 -6.22
N GLN A 597 20.94 -23.25 -5.34
CA GLN A 597 20.91 -23.41 -3.90
C GLN A 597 19.56 -22.97 -3.35
N PHE A 598 19.06 -23.72 -2.38
CA PHE A 598 17.82 -23.43 -1.67
C PHE A 598 18.14 -22.96 -0.26
N VAL A 599 17.49 -21.88 0.15
CA VAL A 599 17.53 -21.35 1.50
C VAL A 599 16.11 -21.32 2.01
N ASP A 600 15.83 -22.06 3.08
CA ASP A 600 14.51 -22.06 3.67
C ASP A 600 14.23 -20.74 4.38
N CYS A 601 13.04 -20.19 4.14
CA CYS A 601 12.53 -19.05 4.88
C CYS A 601 12.34 -19.43 6.36
N GLY A 602 12.62 -18.49 7.26
CA GLY A 602 12.21 -18.61 8.66
C GLY A 602 10.68 -18.57 8.79
N GLN A 603 10.16 -18.96 9.95
CA GLN A 603 8.74 -18.73 10.26
C GLN A 603 8.43 -17.21 10.25
N PRO A 604 7.22 -16.79 9.83
CA PRO A 604 6.84 -15.39 9.85
C PRO A 604 6.93 -14.81 11.26
N ASP A 605 7.49 -13.60 11.38
CA ASP A 605 7.51 -12.86 12.66
C ASP A 605 6.10 -12.43 13.06
N ASN A 606 5.25 -12.12 12.07
CA ASN A 606 3.82 -11.88 12.25
C ASN A 606 2.98 -12.95 11.49
N PRO A 607 2.67 -14.10 12.12
CA PRO A 607 1.92 -15.17 11.48
C PRO A 607 0.41 -14.93 11.44
N GLU A 608 -0.10 -13.87 12.07
CA GLU A 608 -1.54 -13.57 12.04
C GLU A 608 -1.97 -13.28 10.60
N ARG A 609 -3.26 -13.43 10.29
CA ARG A 609 -3.78 -13.08 8.96
C ARG A 609 -4.80 -11.95 9.13
N PRO A 610 -4.81 -10.94 8.24
CA PRO A 610 -5.85 -9.93 8.24
C PRO A 610 -7.21 -10.61 8.13
N ALA A 611 -8.23 -9.98 8.73
CA ALA A 611 -9.53 -10.60 8.96
C ALA A 611 -10.15 -11.24 7.71
N PHE A 612 -9.95 -10.63 6.54
CA PHE A 612 -10.53 -11.12 5.29
C PHE A 612 -9.50 -11.47 4.22
N SER A 613 -8.21 -11.58 4.59
CA SER A 613 -7.16 -12.10 3.69
C SER A 613 -7.43 -13.56 3.33
N GLN A 614 -7.25 -13.90 2.05
CA GLN A 614 -7.49 -15.27 1.53
C GLN A 614 -6.20 -16.02 1.25
N SER A 615 -5.06 -15.45 1.64
CA SER A 615 -3.74 -16.07 1.51
C SER A 615 -3.26 -16.60 2.86
N SER A 616 -2.15 -17.33 2.87
CA SER A 616 -1.57 -17.88 4.09
C SER A 616 -0.67 -16.87 4.82
N LYS A 617 -0.21 -17.23 6.01
CA LYS A 617 0.81 -16.48 6.76
C LYS A 617 2.11 -16.24 5.95
N TRP A 618 2.33 -17.02 4.88
CA TRP A 618 3.51 -16.95 4.03
C TRP A 618 3.50 -15.77 3.04
N LEU A 619 2.52 -14.87 3.11
CA LEU A 619 2.67 -13.54 2.51
C LEU A 619 3.91 -12.79 3.03
N SER A 620 4.44 -13.17 4.21
CA SER A 620 5.71 -12.68 4.75
C SER A 620 6.90 -12.86 3.78
N MET A 621 6.95 -13.95 3.00
CA MET A 621 8.04 -14.23 2.06
C MET A 621 7.78 -13.72 0.65
N ASN A 622 6.62 -13.10 0.39
CA ASN A 622 6.27 -12.53 -0.90
C ASN A 622 6.93 -11.15 -1.08
N ILE A 623 8.26 -11.19 -1.24
CA ILE A 623 9.17 -10.05 -1.31
C ILE A 623 9.43 -9.61 -2.75
N PHE A 624 9.92 -8.38 -2.95
CA PHE A 624 10.17 -7.86 -4.28
C PHE A 624 11.65 -7.51 -4.49
N VAL A 625 12.36 -8.36 -5.24
CA VAL A 625 13.75 -8.12 -5.65
C VAL A 625 13.76 -7.05 -6.74
N ILE A 626 14.37 -5.91 -6.43
CA ILE A 626 14.42 -4.74 -7.33
C ILE A 626 15.77 -4.56 -8.01
N GLY A 627 16.77 -5.36 -7.63
CA GLY A 627 18.04 -5.44 -8.33
C GLY A 627 19.01 -6.41 -7.67
N PRO A 628 20.21 -6.61 -8.25
CA PRO A 628 21.22 -7.50 -7.68
C PRO A 628 21.59 -7.09 -6.25
N GLY A 629 21.26 -7.95 -5.28
CA GLY A 629 21.52 -7.69 -3.87
C GLY A 629 20.63 -6.61 -3.23
N LYS A 630 19.54 -6.19 -3.90
CA LYS A 630 18.58 -5.20 -3.41
C LYS A 630 17.15 -5.75 -3.42
N VAL A 631 16.48 -5.70 -2.26
CA VAL A 631 15.13 -6.27 -2.08
C VAL A 631 14.28 -5.40 -1.15
N ILE A 632 12.99 -5.31 -1.47
CA ILE A 632 11.96 -4.73 -0.61
C ILE A 632 11.26 -5.85 0.15
N VAL A 633 11.06 -5.66 1.45
CA VAL A 633 10.49 -6.66 2.38
C VAL A 633 9.50 -5.97 3.31
N GLU A 634 8.48 -6.68 3.78
CA GLU A 634 7.57 -6.18 4.82
C GLU A 634 8.35 -5.86 6.11
N GLU A 635 8.06 -4.72 6.73
CA GLU A 635 8.89 -4.16 7.79
C GLU A 635 8.93 -4.97 9.09
N GLN A 636 7.88 -5.73 9.40
CA GLN A 636 7.76 -6.52 10.63
C GLN A 636 8.54 -7.84 10.54
N GLU A 637 8.83 -8.33 9.33
CA GLU A 637 9.53 -9.60 9.07
C GLU A 637 11.06 -9.48 9.27
N LYS A 638 11.49 -9.16 10.50
CA LYS A 638 12.89 -9.00 10.91
C LYS A 638 13.74 -10.26 10.71
N GLY A 639 13.19 -11.44 10.98
CA GLY A 639 13.83 -12.73 10.75
C GLY A 639 14.18 -12.93 9.28
N LEU A 640 13.23 -12.66 8.39
CA LEU A 640 13.45 -12.70 6.94
C LEU A 640 14.45 -11.64 6.48
N GLN A 641 14.34 -10.41 6.98
CA GLN A 641 15.31 -9.35 6.67
C GLN A 641 16.75 -9.74 7.06
N ASN A 642 16.94 -10.37 8.22
CA ASN A 642 18.25 -10.85 8.67
C ASN A 642 18.76 -12.02 7.83
N LEU A 643 17.89 -12.97 7.48
CA LEU A 643 18.22 -14.07 6.59
C LEU A 643 18.70 -13.56 5.23
N LEU A 644 17.98 -12.60 4.64
CA LEU A 644 18.32 -12.01 3.34
C LEU A 644 19.69 -11.30 3.39
N LYS A 645 19.95 -10.52 4.44
CA LYS A 645 21.24 -9.82 4.62
C LYS A 645 22.41 -10.77 4.82
N HIS A 646 22.26 -11.72 5.74
CA HIS A 646 23.41 -12.46 6.28
C HIS A 646 23.63 -13.83 5.62
N GLN A 647 22.59 -14.44 5.06
CA GLN A 647 22.66 -15.76 4.43
C GLN A 647 22.49 -15.69 2.92
N CYS A 648 21.62 -14.80 2.42
CA CYS A 648 21.37 -14.65 0.98
C CYS A 648 22.23 -13.56 0.32
N GLY A 649 23.01 -12.80 1.09
CA GLY A 649 23.99 -11.83 0.56
C GLY A 649 23.39 -10.54 0.02
N PHE A 650 22.18 -10.15 0.42
CA PHE A 650 21.60 -8.86 0.05
C PHE A 650 22.35 -7.72 0.74
N THR A 651 22.94 -6.82 -0.05
CA THR A 651 23.63 -5.63 0.43
C THR A 651 22.65 -4.56 0.90
N THR A 652 21.45 -4.56 0.33
CA THR A 652 20.37 -3.61 0.66
C THR A 652 19.06 -4.36 0.84
N VAL A 653 18.46 -4.23 2.03
CA VAL A 653 17.12 -4.72 2.35
C VAL A 653 16.32 -3.51 2.81
N ILE A 654 15.27 -3.18 2.08
CA ILE A 654 14.41 -2.01 2.29
C ILE A 654 13.12 -2.49 2.98
N PRO A 655 12.99 -2.31 4.31
CA PRO A 655 11.75 -2.62 5.01
C PRO A 655 10.70 -1.52 4.72
N ILE A 656 9.47 -1.91 4.40
CA ILE A 656 8.33 -0.99 4.30
C ILE A 656 7.09 -1.57 5.00
N PRO A 657 6.22 -0.74 5.60
CA PRO A 657 4.91 -1.19 6.04
C PRO A 657 4.09 -1.64 4.83
N PHE A 658 3.58 -2.88 4.88
CA PHE A 658 2.80 -3.44 3.76
C PHE A 658 1.69 -4.40 4.23
N ARG A 659 1.29 -4.28 5.49
CA ARG A 659 0.43 -5.25 6.18
C ARG A 659 -1.04 -5.11 5.80
N ASN A 660 -1.50 -3.90 5.54
CA ASN A 660 -2.87 -3.64 5.11
C ASN A 660 -3.15 -4.18 3.71
N VAL A 661 -2.14 -4.32 2.86
CA VAL A 661 -2.28 -4.95 1.53
C VAL A 661 -2.54 -6.47 1.61
N PHE A 662 -2.09 -7.14 2.68
CA PHE A 662 -2.28 -8.60 2.85
C PHE A 662 -3.77 -8.99 2.89
N GLU A 663 -4.63 -8.07 3.32
CA GLU A 663 -6.09 -8.16 3.33
C GLU A 663 -6.69 -8.44 1.93
N TYR A 664 -5.93 -8.15 0.86
CA TYR A 664 -6.30 -8.35 -0.54
C TYR A 664 -5.64 -9.59 -1.15
N GLY A 665 -5.02 -10.44 -0.33
CA GLY A 665 -4.47 -11.72 -0.75
C GLY A 665 -3.05 -11.67 -1.33
N GLY A 666 -2.34 -10.55 -1.21
CA GLY A 666 -0.99 -10.40 -1.75
C GLY A 666 -0.06 -9.55 -0.89
N SER A 667 1.23 -9.60 -1.21
CA SER A 667 2.25 -8.69 -0.67
C SER A 667 2.99 -8.04 -1.85
N LEU A 668 4.27 -7.70 -1.69
CA LEU A 668 5.06 -6.87 -2.59
C LEU A 668 5.17 -7.45 -4.01
N HIS A 669 5.38 -8.76 -4.15
CA HIS A 669 5.50 -9.38 -5.49
C HIS A 669 4.14 -9.52 -6.18
N CYS A 670 3.09 -9.92 -5.44
CA CYS A 670 1.73 -10.00 -5.99
C CYS A 670 1.21 -8.62 -6.45
N SER A 671 1.55 -7.57 -5.68
CA SER A 671 1.08 -6.20 -5.92
C SER A 671 1.83 -5.48 -7.04
N THR A 672 2.79 -6.13 -7.68
CA THR A 672 3.63 -5.53 -8.72
C THR A 672 3.67 -6.37 -9.99
N TRP A 673 3.77 -5.72 -11.14
CA TRP A 673 4.07 -6.34 -12.43
C TRP A 673 5.23 -5.60 -13.10
N ASP A 674 6.39 -6.24 -13.17
CA ASP A 674 7.59 -5.71 -13.79
C ASP A 674 7.53 -5.82 -15.33
N THR A 675 7.52 -4.66 -15.97
CA THR A 675 7.47 -4.50 -17.43
C THR A 675 8.87 -4.31 -18.02
N ARG A 676 9.82 -3.84 -17.20
CA ARG A 676 11.21 -3.63 -17.59
C ARG A 676 12.22 -3.91 -16.49
N ARG A 677 13.14 -4.85 -16.75
CA ARG A 677 14.42 -5.00 -16.04
C ARG A 677 15.60 -4.80 -17.00
N GLU A 678 16.73 -4.37 -16.44
CA GLU A 678 18.04 -4.43 -17.09
C GLU A 678 18.62 -5.82 -16.83
N ASP A 679 18.25 -6.74 -17.71
CA ASP A 679 18.65 -8.14 -17.74
C ASP A 679 18.62 -8.70 -19.18
N ASP A 680 19.12 -9.92 -19.33
CA ASP A 680 19.23 -10.62 -20.62
C ASP A 680 18.57 -12.00 -20.56
N MET A 681 18.21 -12.53 -21.73
CA MET A 681 17.76 -13.91 -21.88
C MET A 681 18.95 -14.88 -21.69
N VAL A 682 19.20 -15.24 -20.44
CA VAL A 682 20.29 -16.14 -20.03
C VAL A 682 19.82 -17.60 -19.94
N ASP A 683 20.71 -18.53 -20.26
CA ASP A 683 20.48 -19.98 -20.09
C ASP A 683 21.09 -20.43 -18.76
N LEU A 684 20.25 -20.57 -17.74
CA LEU A 684 20.65 -20.98 -16.38
C LEU A 684 20.43 -22.48 -16.14
N PHE A 685 19.90 -23.18 -17.14
CA PHE A 685 19.62 -24.62 -17.09
C PHE A 685 20.21 -25.33 -18.30
N PRO A 686 21.54 -25.32 -18.50
CA PRO A 686 22.15 -26.02 -19.63
C PRO A 686 21.95 -27.55 -19.57
N LYS A 687 21.77 -28.13 -18.37
CA LYS A 687 21.38 -29.53 -18.21
C LYS A 687 19.86 -29.60 -18.20
N GLN A 688 19.29 -30.02 -19.32
CA GLN A 688 17.85 -30.10 -19.50
C GLN A 688 17.29 -31.44 -19.01
N ARG A 689 16.07 -31.41 -18.49
CA ARG A 689 15.29 -32.61 -18.16
C ARG A 689 14.24 -32.87 -19.23
N ASN A 690 13.89 -34.13 -19.41
CA ASN A 690 12.76 -34.52 -20.25
C ASN A 690 11.46 -34.24 -19.49
N ASP A 691 10.90 -33.04 -19.68
CA ASP A 691 9.52 -32.76 -19.31
C ASP A 691 8.61 -33.40 -20.36
N ASP A 692 8.31 -34.69 -20.13
CA ASP A 692 7.56 -35.53 -21.04
C ASP A 692 6.16 -34.94 -21.30
N PRO A 693 5.78 -34.68 -22.57
CA PRO A 693 4.40 -34.37 -22.95
C PRO A 693 3.39 -35.44 -22.49
N ALA A 694 3.83 -36.66 -22.13
CA ALA A 694 2.99 -37.68 -21.51
C ALA A 694 2.44 -37.29 -20.13
N LEU A 695 3.06 -36.35 -19.41
CA LEU A 695 2.46 -35.77 -18.19
C LEU A 695 1.16 -35.04 -18.52
N PHE A 696 1.07 -34.38 -19.69
CA PHE A 696 -0.21 -33.85 -20.15
C PHE A 696 -1.22 -34.98 -20.37
N LYS A 697 -0.85 -36.11 -21.01
CA LYS A 697 -1.75 -37.27 -21.18
C LYS A 697 -2.10 -38.04 -19.90
N GLN A 698 -1.34 -37.86 -18.83
CA GLN A 698 -1.58 -38.52 -17.55
C GLN A 698 -2.59 -37.74 -16.69
N HIS A 699 -2.71 -36.44 -16.94
CA HIS A 699 -3.55 -35.51 -16.15
C HIS A 699 -4.67 -34.84 -16.97
N ALA A 700 -4.58 -34.80 -18.31
CA ALA A 700 -5.70 -34.66 -19.24
C ALA A 700 -6.40 -36.01 -19.41
#